data_AF-A0A521K5Q5-F1
#
_entry.id   AF-A0A521K5Q5-F1
#
_cell.length_a   1.000
_cell.length_b   1.000
_cell.length_c   1.000
_cell.angle_alpha   90.00
_cell.angle_beta   90.00
_cell.angle_gamma   90.00
#
_symmetry.space_group_name_H-M   'P 1'
#
loop_
_entity.id
_entity.type
_entity.pdbx_description
1 polymer ?
#
loop_
_entity_poly.entity_id
_entity_poly.type
_entity_poly.pdbx_seq_one_letter_code
_entity_poly.pdbx_strand_id
1 'polypeptide(L)'
;MKLLRRLASVFGCLGLLGALQFAQSSTPSRVDVGAVVSGSYGLSPADGSGELHGGGPDYKVRFDARGFRLTAAAPRGVERAPRLRFELESIRCGDVLVHSGAAPRTPYAVANVVTYEHAPGIRERYDVRRDAIEQTFVLDAPPQGSGDLVVRGRISTNCALPVAGETCTGLEFSVSEHAGIRYGGVTGVAADGTTAIGSLRFDGEHLELVLPEEFVDSAVYPLTLDPLIGPKIAVSANSDDETPDVAYDASHQKYLVVWTRQFDGSDSDVRGQLVHADGTPSGNLLAIETKGYDSARHARVANCNPSNRFLVVWTEYFPGSGMAEDVLGRAVNASNGGMSAVVPIATGPEAQAYPEIGGESSHADNEVLVVYQALFEPRIQVAQVTVSASSPPDPVTISTTTLSTNPADSRPRISKSGGAAGRFLVVWSRHWASSTHDDHDVVRALVDRNGNIISGVGFWNTPGRDERNPVVDGDGQRWILAYDRAVGSESDRDIATRTVHLSATTLYSGPENVLALGTDDDEQRPALGYTGSGYVLAWMDAEAFGAGFHGSDVYAAPLDPSTGELAGSLLGVSTSVSSDEGFPSIATQFGGGGSGDDALIVWESLPDDSYDGSIGAQRFETGGGLSDAGGERPAPSRTW
;
A
#
# COMPACT_ATOMS: atom_id res chain seq x y z
N MET A 1 72.01 18.61 -36.65
CA MET A 1 72.29 20.04 -36.93
C MET A 1 71.51 20.44 -38.18
N LYS A 2 70.46 21.27 -38.02
CA LYS A 2 69.70 22.05 -39.04
C LYS A 2 68.86 21.23 -40.07
N LEU A 3 67.59 21.54 -40.36
CA LEU A 3 66.66 22.59 -39.93
C LEU A 3 65.23 22.20 -40.40
N LEU A 4 64.21 22.59 -39.63
CA LEU A 4 62.78 22.51 -39.95
C LEU A 4 62.38 23.33 -41.20
N ARG A 5 61.31 22.91 -41.93
CA ARG A 5 59.97 23.57 -42.03
C ARG A 5 59.19 23.18 -43.32
N ARG A 6 57.92 22.75 -43.10
CA ARG A 6 56.62 22.97 -43.81
C ARG A 6 56.63 23.06 -45.37
N LEU A 7 55.73 22.46 -46.15
CA LEU A 7 54.26 22.58 -46.16
C LEU A 7 53.65 21.59 -47.20
N ALA A 8 52.55 20.94 -46.84
CA ALA A 8 51.42 20.36 -47.61
C ALA A 8 51.60 19.81 -49.05
N SER A 9 51.23 18.53 -49.27
CA SER A 9 50.12 18.10 -50.16
C SER A 9 50.00 16.57 -50.34
N VAL A 10 48.76 16.08 -50.18
CA VAL A 10 48.06 15.06 -51.00
C VAL A 10 48.32 13.55 -50.78
N PHE A 11 47.30 12.92 -50.19
CA PHE A 11 46.68 11.60 -50.42
C PHE A 11 47.51 10.36 -50.81
N GLY A 12 47.38 9.30 -49.99
CA GLY A 12 47.46 7.91 -50.44
C GLY A 12 47.57 6.87 -49.33
N CYS A 13 46.68 5.87 -49.34
CA CYS A 13 46.62 4.63 -48.52
C CYS A 13 45.97 4.79 -47.13
N LEU A 14 44.69 4.44 -46.91
CA LEU A 14 44.03 3.12 -46.95
C LEU A 14 44.71 2.05 -46.05
N GLY A 15 44.09 1.75 -44.90
CA GLY A 15 44.35 0.52 -44.14
C GLY A 15 44.27 0.63 -42.61
N LEU A 16 43.06 0.69 -42.04
CA LEU A 16 42.57 -0.06 -40.84
C LEU A 16 41.34 0.68 -40.27
N LEU A 17 40.13 0.17 -40.57
CA LEU A 17 38.91 0.55 -39.84
C LEU A 17 38.91 -0.19 -38.50
N GLY A 18 39.31 0.49 -37.44
CA GLY A 18 38.89 0.20 -36.07
C GLY A 18 37.89 1.27 -35.67
N ALA A 19 36.63 0.90 -35.46
CA ALA A 19 35.59 1.81 -35.01
C ALA A 19 35.91 2.29 -33.59
N LEU A 20 36.45 3.51 -33.44
CA LEU A 20 36.33 4.24 -32.19
C LEU A 20 34.85 4.65 -32.06
N GLN A 21 34.14 3.99 -31.15
CA GLN A 21 32.90 4.53 -30.61
C GLN A 21 33.23 5.88 -29.96
N PHE A 22 32.75 6.96 -30.56
CA PHE A 22 32.58 8.20 -29.83
C PHE A 22 31.58 7.91 -28.72
N ALA A 23 32.05 7.88 -27.47
CA ALA A 23 31.18 7.97 -26.31
C ALA A 23 30.33 9.22 -26.51
N GLN A 24 29.03 9.03 -26.77
CA GLN A 24 28.08 10.12 -26.65
C GLN A 24 28.19 10.60 -25.20
N SER A 25 28.67 11.83 -25.04
CA SER A 25 28.60 12.53 -23.77
C SER A 25 27.15 12.45 -23.30
N SER A 26 26.92 11.72 -22.20
CA SER A 26 25.67 11.76 -21.47
C SER A 26 25.39 13.24 -21.20
N THR A 27 24.39 13.81 -21.87
CA THR A 27 23.80 15.07 -21.44
C THR A 27 23.52 14.94 -19.95
N PRO A 28 23.98 15.88 -19.10
CA PRO A 28 23.69 15.81 -17.67
C PRO A 28 22.18 15.69 -17.52
N SER A 29 21.74 14.64 -16.82
CA SER A 29 20.35 14.47 -16.41
C SER A 29 19.89 15.79 -15.84
N ARG A 30 18.88 16.40 -16.49
CA ARG A 30 18.25 17.62 -16.02
C ARG A 30 17.90 17.36 -14.55
N VAL A 31 18.44 18.16 -13.63
CA VAL A 31 18.07 18.06 -12.21
C VAL A 31 16.55 18.16 -12.18
N ASP A 32 15.89 17.08 -11.76
CA ASP A 32 14.46 17.11 -11.56
C ASP A 32 14.20 17.96 -10.32
N VAL A 33 13.98 19.26 -10.55
CA VAL A 33 13.70 20.23 -9.49
C VAL A 33 12.46 19.79 -8.70
N GLY A 34 11.52 19.09 -9.32
CA GLY A 34 10.37 18.48 -8.65
C GLY A 34 10.80 17.42 -7.65
N ALA A 35 11.68 16.49 -8.06
CA ALA A 35 12.24 15.47 -7.16
C ALA A 35 13.14 16.05 -6.05
N VAL A 36 13.87 17.14 -6.32
CA VAL A 36 14.70 17.83 -5.31
C VAL A 36 13.83 18.57 -4.28
N VAL A 37 12.78 19.25 -4.73
CA VAL A 37 11.82 19.94 -3.84
C VAL A 37 11.03 18.91 -3.04
N SER A 38 10.61 17.80 -3.66
CA SER A 38 9.92 16.74 -2.94
C SER A 38 10.86 16.03 -1.95
N GLY A 39 12.16 15.89 -2.20
CA GLY A 39 13.12 15.32 -1.23
C GLY A 39 13.52 16.23 -0.05
N SER A 40 13.01 17.46 0.05
CA SER A 40 13.51 18.47 1.00
C SER A 40 12.80 18.42 2.36
N TYR A 41 13.57 18.26 3.43
CA TYR A 41 13.11 18.40 4.82
C TYR A 41 14.24 18.90 5.72
N GLY A 42 13.90 19.33 6.92
CA GLY A 42 14.92 19.67 7.90
C GLY A 42 14.39 20.43 9.10
N LEU A 43 15.32 20.74 10.00
CA LEU A 43 15.08 21.41 11.27
C LEU A 43 16.01 22.63 11.40
N SER A 44 15.49 23.72 11.94
CA SER A 44 16.22 24.97 12.15
C SER A 44 15.75 25.71 13.41
N PRO A 45 16.63 26.42 14.12
CA PRO A 45 16.21 27.33 15.18
C PRO A 45 15.37 28.48 14.65
N ALA A 46 14.34 28.88 15.41
CA ALA A 46 13.63 30.12 15.17
C ALA A 46 14.39 31.32 15.77
N ASP A 47 14.35 32.46 15.09
CA ASP A 47 15.10 33.66 15.50
C ASP A 47 14.66 34.17 16.87
N GLY A 48 15.52 34.01 17.88
CA GLY A 48 15.43 34.69 19.18
C GLY A 48 14.33 34.22 20.15
N SER A 49 13.48 33.25 19.77
CA SER A 49 12.38 32.75 20.60
C SER A 49 12.71 31.48 21.41
N GLY A 50 13.78 30.76 21.06
CA GLY A 50 14.07 29.44 21.62
C GLY A 50 13.16 28.32 21.08
N GLU A 51 12.34 28.62 20.07
CA GLU A 51 11.55 27.64 19.33
C GLU A 51 12.39 26.99 18.23
N LEU A 52 11.98 25.80 17.80
CA LEU A 52 12.57 25.09 16.66
C LEU A 52 11.49 24.93 15.58
N HIS A 53 11.87 25.16 14.33
CA HIS A 53 11.01 25.01 13.17
C HIS A 53 11.56 23.93 12.26
N GLY A 54 10.71 22.96 11.93
CA GLY A 54 11.03 21.94 10.95
C GLY A 54 9.90 21.73 9.95
N GLY A 55 10.06 20.76 9.08
CA GLY A 55 9.05 20.36 8.13
C GLY A 55 9.60 19.61 6.94
N GLY A 56 8.66 19.16 6.12
CA GLY A 56 8.87 18.52 4.83
C GLY A 56 8.11 19.23 3.70
N PRO A 57 7.93 18.59 2.55
CA PRO A 57 7.18 19.17 1.43
C PRO A 57 5.72 19.48 1.77
N ASP A 58 5.07 18.57 2.51
CA ASP A 58 3.62 18.59 2.74
C ASP A 58 3.24 18.91 4.18
N TYR A 59 4.21 19.30 5.02
CA TYR A 59 3.92 19.76 6.37
C TYR A 59 5.00 20.71 6.90
N LYS A 60 4.62 21.49 7.90
CA LYS A 60 5.57 22.21 8.76
C LYS A 60 5.25 21.94 10.22
N VAL A 61 6.29 21.93 11.05
CA VAL A 61 6.18 21.72 12.49
C VAL A 61 6.90 22.82 13.25
N ARG A 62 6.32 23.24 14.37
CA ARG A 62 6.96 24.12 15.35
C ARG A 62 7.05 23.41 16.69
N PHE A 63 8.20 23.52 17.33
CA PHE A 63 8.45 23.02 18.68
C PHE A 63 8.68 24.23 19.58
N ASP A 64 7.80 24.40 20.56
CA ASP A 64 7.92 25.45 21.58
C ASP A 64 8.09 24.82 22.96
N ALA A 65 8.11 25.64 24.00
CA ALA A 65 8.39 25.15 25.35
C ALA A 65 7.31 24.20 25.93
N ARG A 66 6.17 24.01 25.26
CA ARG A 66 5.08 23.14 25.71
C ARG A 66 4.87 21.89 24.88
N GLY A 67 5.43 21.83 23.67
CA GLY A 67 5.28 20.70 22.77
C GLY A 67 5.33 21.13 21.31
N PHE A 68 4.73 20.32 20.44
CA PHE A 68 4.73 20.56 19.00
C PHE A 68 3.41 21.14 18.48
N ARG A 69 3.48 21.83 17.36
CA ARG A 69 2.35 22.15 16.49
C ARG A 69 2.69 21.78 15.06
N LEU A 70 1.98 20.81 14.51
CA LEU A 70 2.06 20.40 13.12
C LEU A 70 1.01 21.16 12.30
N THR A 71 1.35 21.50 11.06
CA THR A 71 0.44 22.06 10.06
C THR A 71 0.65 21.31 8.76
N ALA A 72 -0.35 20.53 8.33
CA ALA A 72 -0.32 19.86 7.04
C ALA A 72 -0.64 20.85 5.92
N ALA A 73 -0.02 20.66 4.76
CA ALA A 73 -0.40 21.35 3.55
C ALA A 73 -1.84 20.94 3.17
N ALA A 74 -2.57 21.86 2.53
CA ALA A 74 -3.92 21.59 2.04
C ALA A 74 -4.10 22.21 0.65
N PRO A 75 -4.96 21.64 -0.20
CA PRO A 75 -5.31 22.22 -1.49
C PRO A 75 -5.81 23.67 -1.35
N ARG A 76 -5.63 24.50 -2.38
CA ARG A 76 -6.04 25.92 -2.36
C ARG A 76 -7.53 26.16 -2.08
N GLY A 77 -8.39 25.15 -2.26
CA GLY A 77 -9.81 25.22 -1.96
C GLY A 77 -10.16 25.07 -0.48
N VAL A 78 -9.23 24.59 0.36
CA VAL A 78 -9.43 24.42 1.80
C VAL A 78 -9.19 25.75 2.51
N GLU A 79 -10.21 26.28 3.20
CA GLU A 79 -10.15 27.61 3.84
C GLU A 79 -9.01 27.73 4.87
N ARG A 80 -8.78 26.66 5.64
CA ARG A 80 -7.74 26.61 6.67
C ARG A 80 -7.01 25.29 6.63
N ALA A 81 -5.70 25.35 6.42
CA ALA A 81 -4.82 24.18 6.54
C ALA A 81 -5.02 23.47 7.89
N PRO A 82 -5.06 22.11 7.91
CA PRO A 82 -5.12 21.32 9.14
C PRO A 82 -3.98 21.67 10.09
N ARG A 83 -4.28 21.81 11.39
CA ARG A 83 -3.29 22.05 12.44
C ARG A 83 -3.62 21.22 13.65
N LEU A 84 -2.60 20.58 14.19
CA LEU A 84 -2.67 19.79 15.40
C LEU A 84 -1.57 20.25 16.36
N ARG A 85 -1.92 20.41 17.64
CA ARG A 85 -0.98 20.67 18.73
C ARG A 85 -1.17 19.61 19.79
N PHE A 86 -0.05 19.11 20.30
CA PHE A 86 0.02 18.22 21.45
C PHE A 86 0.84 18.90 22.55
N GLU A 87 0.29 18.93 23.76
CA GLU A 87 1.01 19.36 24.98
C GLU A 87 1.00 18.21 25.99
N LEU A 88 2.16 17.73 26.41
CA LEU A 88 2.26 16.67 27.42
C LEU A 88 1.68 17.15 28.77
N GLU A 89 0.76 16.38 29.35
CA GLU A 89 0.19 16.67 30.67
C GLU A 89 0.74 15.75 31.75
N SER A 90 0.85 14.45 31.49
CA SER A 90 1.39 13.50 32.46
C SER A 90 1.85 12.18 31.83
N ILE A 91 2.73 11.49 32.54
CA ILE A 91 3.05 10.07 32.33
C ILE A 91 2.68 9.33 33.62
N ARG A 92 1.91 8.24 33.51
CA ARG A 92 1.49 7.40 34.63
C ARG A 92 1.77 5.92 34.35
N CYS A 93 1.99 5.15 35.40
CA CYS A 93 2.00 3.69 35.36
C CYS A 93 0.93 3.19 36.34
N GLY A 94 -0.18 2.67 35.80
CA GLY A 94 -1.43 2.51 36.52
C GLY A 94 -1.85 3.81 37.23
N ASP A 95 -2.11 3.72 38.54
CA ASP A 95 -2.51 4.88 39.35
C ASP A 95 -1.33 5.80 39.75
N VAL A 96 -0.08 5.43 39.48
CA VAL A 96 1.09 6.18 39.93
C VAL A 96 1.50 7.24 38.92
N LEU A 97 1.60 8.50 39.37
CA LEU A 97 2.16 9.59 38.57
C LEU A 97 3.69 9.44 38.47
N VAL A 98 4.17 9.14 37.26
CA VAL A 98 5.61 9.03 36.94
C VAL A 98 6.19 10.39 36.58
N HIS A 99 5.46 11.19 35.79
CA HIS A 99 5.89 12.53 35.38
C HIS A 99 4.71 13.49 35.25
N SER A 100 4.91 14.77 35.61
CA SER A 100 3.97 15.87 35.33
C SER A 100 4.54 16.79 34.25
N GLY A 101 3.82 16.93 33.14
CA GLY A 101 4.21 17.72 31.96
C GLY A 101 3.84 19.21 32.02
N ALA A 102 3.27 19.70 33.12
CA ALA A 102 2.72 21.06 33.19
C ALA A 102 3.78 22.20 33.07
N ALA A 103 5.05 21.90 33.34
CA ALA A 103 6.12 22.90 33.33
C ALA A 103 6.68 23.08 31.91
N PRO A 104 6.81 24.32 31.40
CA PRO A 104 7.43 24.55 30.09
C PRO A 104 8.91 24.18 30.11
N ARG A 105 9.38 23.56 29.02
CA ARG A 105 10.74 23.07 28.82
C ARG A 105 11.29 23.50 27.47
N THR A 106 12.44 24.14 27.47
CA THR A 106 13.11 24.51 26.22
C THR A 106 13.66 23.26 25.54
N PRO A 107 13.21 22.93 24.31
CA PRO A 107 13.77 21.82 23.56
C PRO A 107 15.17 22.15 23.05
N TYR A 108 15.95 21.12 22.72
CA TYR A 108 17.17 21.26 21.94
C TYR A 108 17.15 20.33 20.72
N ALA A 109 17.97 20.62 19.72
CA ALA A 109 18.06 19.85 18.49
C ALA A 109 19.46 19.30 18.27
N VAL A 110 19.54 18.05 17.79
CA VAL A 110 20.74 17.46 17.20
C VAL A 110 20.35 16.89 15.85
N ALA A 111 20.97 17.38 14.77
CA ALA A 111 20.52 17.11 13.40
C ALA A 111 19.02 17.43 13.23
N ASN A 112 18.21 16.45 12.82
CA ASN A 112 16.76 16.60 12.64
C ASN A 112 15.94 16.11 13.85
N VAL A 113 16.59 15.79 14.97
CA VAL A 113 15.93 15.29 16.17
C VAL A 113 15.80 16.40 17.20
N VAL A 114 14.56 16.68 17.62
CA VAL A 114 14.23 17.54 18.76
C VAL A 114 14.14 16.70 20.02
N THR A 115 14.61 17.19 21.16
CA THR A 115 14.52 16.50 22.45
C THR A 115 14.05 17.44 23.56
N TYR A 116 13.07 16.97 24.34
CA TYR A 116 12.63 17.51 25.61
C TYR A 116 13.10 16.59 26.74
N GLU A 117 13.91 17.12 27.65
CA GLU A 117 14.36 16.41 28.85
C GLU A 117 13.34 16.61 29.96
N HIS A 118 12.49 15.62 30.20
CA HIS A 118 11.38 15.71 31.15
C HIS A 118 11.82 15.41 32.59
N ALA A 119 12.58 14.33 32.78
CA ALA A 119 13.18 13.99 34.06
C ALA A 119 14.43 13.12 33.82
N PRO A 120 15.28 12.88 34.83
CA PRO A 120 16.32 11.88 34.69
C PRO A 120 15.72 10.53 34.24
N GLY A 121 16.12 10.06 33.06
CA GLY A 121 15.62 8.83 32.47
C GLY A 121 14.28 8.93 31.72
N ILE A 122 13.71 10.13 31.54
CA ILE A 122 12.47 10.36 30.80
C ILE A 122 12.67 11.46 29.77
N ARG A 123 12.56 11.09 28.50
CA ARG A 123 12.75 11.99 27.36
C ARG A 123 11.58 11.89 26.40
N GLU A 124 11.28 13.00 25.75
CA GLU A 124 10.40 13.03 24.59
C GLU A 124 11.21 13.54 23.41
N ARG A 125 11.22 12.78 22.33
CA ARG A 125 11.98 13.06 21.11
C ARG A 125 11.04 13.23 19.94
N TYR A 126 11.43 14.07 18.99
CA TYR A 126 10.76 14.17 17.71
C TYR A 126 11.78 14.05 16.59
N ASP A 127 11.69 13.01 15.78
CA ASP A 127 12.45 12.94 14.52
C ASP A 127 11.67 13.66 13.42
N VAL A 128 12.24 14.72 12.86
CA VAL A 128 11.64 15.44 11.73
C VAL A 128 12.03 14.72 10.44
N ARG A 129 11.06 14.05 9.83
CA ARG A 129 11.25 13.23 8.62
C ARG A 129 10.75 14.00 7.40
N ARG A 130 10.86 13.41 6.21
CA ARG A 130 10.45 14.07 4.96
C ARG A 130 8.95 14.33 4.94
N ASP A 131 8.18 13.46 5.52
CA ASP A 131 6.76 13.28 5.27
C ASP A 131 5.95 13.43 6.58
N ALA A 132 6.57 13.11 7.71
CA ALA A 132 5.98 13.15 9.04
C ALA A 132 6.96 13.63 10.13
N ILE A 133 6.47 13.71 11.37
CA ILE A 133 7.31 13.66 12.57
C ILE A 133 7.07 12.35 13.31
N GLU A 134 8.12 11.72 13.82
CA GLU A 134 8.01 10.57 14.72
C GLU A 134 8.17 11.07 16.15
N GLN A 135 7.13 10.96 16.99
CA GLN A 135 7.18 11.33 18.40
C GLN A 135 7.56 10.11 19.22
N THR A 136 8.67 10.17 19.96
CA THR A 136 9.13 9.05 20.79
C THR A 136 9.22 9.45 22.26
N PHE A 137 8.46 8.80 23.14
CA PHE A 137 8.72 8.83 24.58
C PHE A 137 9.71 7.74 24.94
N VAL A 138 10.78 8.07 25.66
CA VAL A 138 11.83 7.13 26.09
C VAL A 138 11.87 7.08 27.61
N LEU A 139 11.73 5.88 28.16
CA LEU A 139 11.96 5.59 29.57
C LEU A 139 13.23 4.75 29.68
N ASP A 140 14.23 5.21 30.44
CA ASP A 140 15.51 4.51 30.60
C ASP A 140 15.46 3.37 31.63
N ALA A 141 14.42 3.34 32.47
CA ALA A 141 14.22 2.34 33.52
C ALA A 141 12.72 2.10 33.75
N PRO A 142 12.35 0.96 34.38
CA PRO A 142 10.97 0.66 34.74
C PRO A 142 10.30 1.81 35.50
N PRO A 143 9.12 2.30 35.07
CA PRO A 143 8.41 3.35 35.77
C PRO A 143 7.95 2.85 37.15
N GLN A 144 7.84 3.76 38.11
CA GLN A 144 7.24 3.43 39.41
C GLN A 144 5.74 3.20 39.22
N GLY A 145 5.24 2.05 39.66
CA GLY A 145 3.82 1.67 39.55
C GLY A 145 3.67 0.24 39.04
N SER A 146 2.43 -0.20 38.90
CA SER A 146 2.03 -1.41 38.18
C SER A 146 0.74 -1.07 37.41
N GLY A 147 0.54 -1.67 36.25
CA GLY A 147 -0.55 -1.34 35.32
C GLY A 147 -0.03 -0.73 34.03
N ASP A 148 -0.98 -0.33 33.17
CA ASP A 148 -0.68 0.30 31.88
C ASP A 148 0.23 1.52 32.03
N LEU A 149 1.17 1.69 31.09
CA LEU A 149 1.92 2.94 30.94
C LEU A 149 1.10 3.89 30.07
N VAL A 150 0.69 5.02 30.64
CA VAL A 150 -0.18 6.00 30.00
C VAL A 150 0.54 7.33 29.86
N VAL A 151 0.74 7.77 28.62
CA VAL A 151 1.22 9.11 28.27
C VAL A 151 0.03 9.96 27.85
N ARG A 152 -0.39 10.89 28.71
CA ARG A 152 -1.54 11.77 28.47
C ARG A 152 -1.09 13.15 28.03
N GLY A 153 -1.63 13.63 26.92
CA GLY A 153 -1.45 14.98 26.43
C GLY A 153 -2.75 15.64 25.98
N ARG A 154 -2.74 16.97 25.93
CA ARG A 154 -3.86 17.78 25.47
C ARG A 154 -3.75 18.02 23.97
N ILE A 155 -4.87 17.84 23.27
CA ILE A 155 -5.00 18.14 21.85
C ILE A 155 -5.61 19.54 21.66
N SER A 156 -5.07 20.30 20.72
CA SER A 156 -5.71 21.52 20.22
C SER A 156 -5.60 21.56 18.71
N THR A 157 -6.75 21.62 18.03
CA THR A 157 -6.85 21.47 16.58
C THR A 157 -7.92 22.40 15.98
N ASN A 158 -7.81 22.70 14.69
CA ASN A 158 -8.88 23.34 13.91
C ASN A 158 -9.63 22.34 13.01
N CYS A 159 -9.33 21.06 13.14
CA CYS A 159 -9.96 19.98 12.38
C CYS A 159 -11.22 19.50 13.08
N ALA A 160 -12.07 18.77 12.36
CA ALA A 160 -13.08 17.93 12.98
C ALA A 160 -12.39 16.94 13.92
N LEU A 161 -13.05 16.66 15.06
CA LEU A 161 -12.53 15.73 16.04
C LEU A 161 -12.94 14.31 15.66
N PRO A 162 -12.04 13.33 15.81
CA PRO A 162 -12.43 11.93 15.73
C PRO A 162 -13.41 11.58 16.85
N VAL A 163 -14.13 10.48 16.70
CA VAL A 163 -15.02 9.95 17.73
C VAL A 163 -14.22 9.66 18.99
N ALA A 164 -14.77 10.03 20.15
CA ALA A 164 -14.16 9.70 21.43
C ALA A 164 -14.23 8.19 21.66
N GLY A 165 -13.10 7.59 22.04
CA GLY A 165 -12.98 6.14 22.13
C GLY A 165 -11.55 5.66 22.23
N GLU A 166 -11.39 4.36 22.08
CA GLU A 166 -10.10 3.66 22.07
C GLU A 166 -9.86 3.05 20.69
N THR A 167 -8.65 3.17 20.17
CA THR A 167 -8.23 2.61 18.89
C THR A 167 -6.75 2.22 18.94
N CYS A 168 -6.35 1.16 18.23
CA CYS A 168 -4.94 0.78 18.08
C CYS A 168 -4.30 1.32 16.79
N THR A 169 -5.06 1.97 15.92
CA THR A 169 -4.66 2.20 14.52
C THR A 169 -4.26 3.63 14.22
N GLY A 170 -4.64 4.55 15.10
CA GLY A 170 -4.43 5.97 14.91
C GLY A 170 -5.73 6.77 15.02
N LEU A 171 -5.58 8.08 14.96
CA LEU A 171 -6.68 9.05 14.95
C LEU A 171 -6.53 9.99 13.77
N GLU A 172 -7.63 10.25 13.07
CA GLU A 172 -7.67 11.22 12.00
C GLU A 172 -8.27 12.55 12.48
N PHE A 173 -7.57 13.65 12.20
CA PHE A 173 -8.01 15.02 12.42
C PHE A 173 -8.16 15.73 11.07
N SER A 174 -9.36 15.74 10.52
CA SER A 174 -9.61 16.20 9.15
C SER A 174 -10.38 17.52 9.07
N VAL A 175 -10.02 18.39 8.14
CA VAL A 175 -10.82 19.57 7.76
C VAL A 175 -11.70 19.29 6.54
N SER A 176 -11.39 18.22 5.83
CA SER A 176 -12.13 17.60 4.73
C SER A 176 -11.63 16.17 4.61
N GLU A 177 -12.37 15.31 3.89
CA GLU A 177 -11.95 13.94 3.55
C GLU A 177 -10.49 13.85 3.03
N HIS A 178 -10.02 14.86 2.30
CA HIS A 178 -8.72 14.86 1.61
C HIS A 178 -7.62 15.67 2.28
N ALA A 179 -7.92 16.29 3.41
CA ALA A 179 -6.97 17.17 4.09
C ALA A 179 -7.13 16.99 5.59
N GLY A 180 -6.13 16.37 6.17
CA GLY A 180 -6.12 16.08 7.59
C GLY A 180 -4.72 15.85 8.12
N ILE A 181 -4.65 15.66 9.42
CA ILE A 181 -3.47 15.18 10.12
C ILE A 181 -3.85 13.84 10.73
N ARG A 182 -3.04 12.83 10.47
CA ARG A 182 -3.14 11.55 11.13
C ARG A 182 -2.15 11.48 12.29
N TYR A 183 -2.64 10.99 13.42
CA TYR A 183 -1.86 10.61 14.58
C TYR A 183 -1.82 9.09 14.60
N GLY A 184 -0.71 8.48 14.19
CA GLY A 184 -0.60 7.03 14.07
C GLY A 184 -0.77 6.30 15.40
N GLY A 185 -1.09 5.01 15.33
CA GLY A 185 -1.13 4.12 16.48
C GLY A 185 0.19 4.12 17.26
N VAL A 186 0.13 3.75 18.54
CA VAL A 186 1.33 3.71 19.39
C VAL A 186 1.90 2.29 19.42
N THR A 187 3.20 2.18 19.11
CA THR A 187 3.95 0.94 19.30
C THR A 187 4.88 1.09 20.48
N GLY A 188 4.92 0.06 21.32
CA GLY A 188 5.91 -0.10 22.37
C GLY A 188 7.12 -0.85 21.84
N VAL A 189 8.34 -0.37 22.09
CA VAL A 189 9.58 -1.05 21.68
C VAL A 189 10.54 -1.16 22.85
N ALA A 190 10.89 -2.38 23.21
CA ALA A 190 11.91 -2.68 24.22
C ALA A 190 13.32 -2.67 23.61
N ALA A 191 14.34 -2.53 24.45
CA ALA A 191 15.74 -2.44 24.04
C ALA A 191 16.30 -3.69 23.35
N ASP A 192 15.66 -4.85 23.56
CA ASP A 192 15.98 -6.10 22.86
C ASP A 192 15.28 -6.23 21.50
N GLY A 193 14.45 -5.25 21.13
CA GLY A 193 13.68 -5.21 19.89
C GLY A 193 12.30 -5.83 20.00
N THR A 194 11.90 -6.35 21.17
CA THR A 194 10.54 -6.85 21.39
C THR A 194 9.55 -5.69 21.27
N THR A 195 8.44 -5.91 20.55
CA THR A 195 7.40 -4.90 20.34
C THR A 195 6.06 -5.30 20.94
N ALA A 196 5.23 -4.32 21.25
CA ALA A 196 3.81 -4.52 21.56
C ALA A 196 2.98 -3.39 20.94
N ILE A 197 1.80 -3.74 20.43
CA ILE A 197 0.82 -2.76 19.96
C ILE A 197 0.15 -2.16 21.20
N GLY A 198 0.17 -0.84 21.29
CA GLY A 198 -0.58 -0.11 22.31
C GLY A 198 -1.89 0.46 21.76
N SER A 199 -2.55 1.30 22.56
CA SER A 199 -3.79 1.97 22.16
C SER A 199 -3.73 3.48 22.34
N LEU A 200 -4.52 4.18 21.54
CA LEU A 200 -4.86 5.58 21.68
C LEU A 200 -6.22 5.67 22.34
N ARG A 201 -6.35 6.43 23.43
CA ARG A 201 -7.65 6.79 24.02
C ARG A 201 -7.88 8.28 23.88
N PHE A 202 -8.97 8.68 23.24
CA PHE A 202 -9.29 10.08 22.99
C PHE A 202 -10.65 10.46 23.60
N ASP A 203 -10.67 11.53 24.40
CA ASP A 203 -11.89 12.00 25.10
C ASP A 203 -12.51 13.28 24.49
N GLY A 204 -12.00 13.72 23.34
CA GLY A 204 -12.40 14.98 22.70
C GLY A 204 -11.48 16.16 23.03
N GLU A 205 -10.73 16.10 24.12
CA GLU A 205 -9.76 17.15 24.51
C GLU A 205 -8.35 16.57 24.75
N HIS A 206 -8.26 15.34 25.24
CA HIS A 206 -7.02 14.69 25.63
C HIS A 206 -6.82 13.39 24.88
N LEU A 207 -5.56 13.14 24.51
CA LEU A 207 -5.08 11.92 23.92
C LEU A 207 -4.19 11.19 24.91
N GLU A 208 -4.48 9.92 25.13
CA GLU A 208 -3.64 8.99 25.89
C GLU A 208 -2.99 8.00 24.94
N LEU A 209 -1.66 7.89 25.00
CA LEU A 209 -0.90 6.80 24.39
C LEU A 209 -0.68 5.74 25.47
N VAL A 210 -1.15 4.52 25.23
CA VAL A 210 -1.23 3.46 26.25
C VAL A 210 -0.40 2.25 25.81
N LEU A 211 0.50 1.77 26.67
CA LEU A 211 1.10 0.45 26.53
C LEU A 211 0.56 -0.51 27.61
N PRO A 212 0.27 -1.76 27.25
CA PRO A 212 -0.32 -2.72 28.16
C PRO A 212 0.65 -3.12 29.28
N GLU A 213 0.13 -3.30 30.51
CA GLU A 213 0.88 -3.70 31.71
C GLU A 213 1.84 -4.88 31.45
N GLU A 214 1.38 -5.93 30.78
CA GLU A 214 2.17 -7.15 30.54
C GLU A 214 3.47 -6.88 29.75
N PHE A 215 3.42 -5.93 28.82
CA PHE A 215 4.59 -5.53 28.05
C PHE A 215 5.49 -4.63 28.88
N VAL A 216 4.92 -3.67 29.62
CA VAL A 216 5.68 -2.77 30.49
C VAL A 216 6.46 -3.56 31.56
N ASP A 217 5.85 -4.58 32.15
CA ASP A 217 6.45 -5.42 33.19
C ASP A 217 7.56 -6.35 32.67
N SER A 218 7.47 -6.78 31.41
CA SER A 218 8.41 -7.72 30.80
C SER A 218 9.49 -7.05 29.92
N ALA A 219 9.33 -5.77 29.60
CA ALA A 219 10.22 -5.04 28.70
C ALA A 219 11.66 -4.94 29.22
N VAL A 220 12.62 -5.09 28.31
CA VAL A 220 14.01 -4.69 28.53
C VAL A 220 14.13 -3.20 28.25
N TYR A 221 14.64 -2.43 29.21
CA TYR A 221 14.77 -0.97 29.09
C TYR A 221 16.11 -0.56 28.45
N PRO A 222 16.17 0.58 27.72
CA PRO A 222 15.10 1.59 27.55
C PRO A 222 13.89 1.11 26.73
N LEU A 223 12.71 1.52 27.19
CA LEU A 223 11.42 1.29 26.54
C LEU A 223 10.99 2.56 25.81
N THR A 224 10.43 2.43 24.60
CA THR A 224 9.90 3.56 23.83
C THR A 224 8.44 3.41 23.42
N LEU A 225 7.76 4.56 23.29
CA LEU A 225 6.45 4.71 22.64
C LEU A 225 6.61 5.64 21.44
N ASP A 226 6.30 5.21 20.22
CA ASP A 226 6.69 5.94 19.01
C ASP A 226 5.60 6.13 17.93
N PRO A 227 4.51 6.88 18.21
CA PRO A 227 3.55 7.23 17.16
C PRO A 227 4.16 8.16 16.09
N LEU A 228 3.78 7.93 14.84
CA LEU A 228 4.09 8.80 13.69
C LEU A 228 2.95 9.80 13.47
N ILE A 229 3.26 11.09 13.28
CA ILE A 229 2.26 12.14 13.06
C ILE A 229 2.57 12.91 11.78
N GLY A 230 1.61 13.00 10.86
CA GLY A 230 1.78 13.81 9.65
C GLY A 230 0.51 13.95 8.81
N PRO A 231 0.64 14.43 7.57
CA PRO A 231 -0.50 14.63 6.66
C PRO A 231 -1.20 13.30 6.35
N LYS A 232 -2.54 13.35 6.22
CA LYS A 232 -3.32 12.26 5.63
C LYS A 232 -2.87 12.05 4.17
N ILE A 233 -2.72 10.80 3.74
CA ILE A 233 -2.45 10.45 2.34
C ILE A 233 -3.79 10.32 1.60
N ALA A 234 -4.03 11.20 0.64
CA ALA A 234 -5.15 11.11 -0.30
C ALA A 234 -4.58 10.97 -1.72
N VAL A 235 -5.01 9.92 -2.45
CA VAL A 235 -4.55 9.67 -3.82
C VAL A 235 -5.44 10.39 -4.83
N SER A 236 -6.75 10.39 -4.59
CA SER A 236 -7.75 11.14 -5.35
C SER A 236 -8.79 11.77 -4.42
N ALA A 237 -9.67 12.62 -4.95
CA ALA A 237 -10.57 13.43 -4.14
C ALA A 237 -11.86 13.86 -4.85
N ASN A 238 -13.01 13.60 -4.21
CA ASN A 238 -14.35 14.09 -4.59
C ASN A 238 -14.67 13.85 -6.06
N SER A 239 -14.42 12.62 -6.52
CA SER A 239 -14.38 12.34 -7.94
C SER A 239 -14.93 10.96 -8.28
N ASP A 240 -15.95 10.43 -7.60
CA ASP A 240 -16.62 9.17 -7.98
C ASP A 240 -15.60 8.12 -8.50
N ASP A 241 -14.54 7.97 -7.70
CA ASP A 241 -13.36 7.17 -8.00
C ASP A 241 -13.47 5.85 -7.21
N GLU A 242 -13.42 4.73 -7.92
CA GLU A 242 -13.72 3.41 -7.36
C GLU A 242 -12.68 2.35 -7.73
N THR A 243 -12.67 1.24 -6.98
CA THR A 243 -11.93 0.00 -7.29
C THR A 243 -10.42 0.16 -7.56
N PRO A 244 -9.65 0.73 -6.61
CA PRO A 244 -8.23 1.00 -6.85
C PRO A 244 -7.39 -0.28 -6.95
N ASP A 245 -6.28 -0.19 -7.68
CA ASP A 245 -5.21 -1.19 -7.67
C ASP A 245 -3.84 -0.51 -7.64
N VAL A 246 -2.84 -1.22 -7.11
CA VAL A 246 -1.51 -0.64 -6.88
C VAL A 246 -0.40 -1.64 -7.20
N ALA A 247 0.71 -1.12 -7.73
CA ALA A 247 1.96 -1.84 -7.96
C ALA A 247 3.16 -0.94 -7.67
N TYR A 248 4.32 -1.53 -7.37
CA TYR A 248 5.56 -0.80 -7.06
C TYR A 248 6.69 -1.07 -8.05
N ASP A 249 7.46 -0.02 -8.36
CA ASP A 249 8.71 -0.09 -9.12
C ASP A 249 9.91 0.15 -8.19
N ALA A 250 10.76 -0.87 -8.03
CA ALA A 250 11.89 -0.80 -7.10
C ALA A 250 13.01 0.11 -7.59
N SER A 251 13.19 0.24 -8.89
CA SER A 251 14.26 1.08 -9.47
C SER A 251 14.02 2.57 -9.26
N HIS A 252 12.75 3.01 -9.25
CA HIS A 252 12.37 4.42 -9.08
C HIS A 252 11.76 4.72 -7.72
N GLN A 253 11.55 3.72 -6.88
CA GLN A 253 10.93 3.83 -5.56
C GLN A 253 9.57 4.53 -5.61
N LYS A 254 8.72 4.06 -6.52
CA LYS A 254 7.39 4.63 -6.76
C LYS A 254 6.35 3.54 -6.87
N TYR A 255 5.20 3.80 -6.27
CA TYR A 255 3.97 3.11 -6.58
C TYR A 255 3.31 3.76 -7.80
N LEU A 256 2.53 2.97 -8.54
CA LEU A 256 1.47 3.47 -9.40
C LEU A 256 0.16 2.98 -8.81
N VAL A 257 -0.68 3.92 -8.37
CA VAL A 257 -2.08 3.65 -7.99
C VAL A 257 -2.95 3.96 -9.20
N VAL A 258 -3.82 3.04 -9.58
CA VAL A 258 -4.80 3.19 -10.65
C VAL A 258 -6.21 2.96 -10.11
N TRP A 259 -7.21 3.59 -10.71
CA TRP A 259 -8.60 3.45 -10.30
C TRP A 259 -9.53 3.74 -11.48
N THR A 260 -10.80 3.36 -11.31
CA THR A 260 -11.87 3.69 -12.25
C THR A 260 -12.49 5.02 -11.84
N ARG A 261 -12.67 5.95 -12.78
CA ARG A 261 -13.35 7.24 -12.57
C ARG A 261 -14.69 7.20 -13.29
N GLN A 262 -15.79 7.29 -12.56
CA GLN A 262 -17.11 7.42 -13.16
C GLN A 262 -17.37 8.88 -13.58
N PHE A 263 -17.84 9.11 -14.81
CA PHE A 263 -18.28 10.43 -15.27
C PHE A 263 -19.80 10.54 -15.39
N ASP A 264 -20.44 9.49 -15.90
CA ASP A 264 -21.88 9.28 -15.89
C ASP A 264 -22.20 7.79 -15.99
N GLY A 265 -23.46 7.35 -15.92
CA GLY A 265 -23.82 5.93 -15.93
C GLY A 265 -23.42 5.12 -17.19
N SER A 266 -22.83 5.74 -18.20
CA SER A 266 -22.31 5.13 -19.43
C SER A 266 -20.86 5.44 -19.73
N ASP A 267 -20.23 6.35 -18.99
CA ASP A 267 -18.86 6.84 -19.21
C ASP A 267 -18.03 6.63 -17.94
N SER A 268 -16.97 5.84 -18.07
CA SER A 268 -16.00 5.58 -17.02
C SER A 268 -14.60 5.49 -17.63
N ASP A 269 -13.66 6.21 -17.04
CA ASP A 269 -12.26 6.26 -17.47
C ASP A 269 -11.36 5.49 -16.51
N VAL A 270 -10.14 5.17 -16.95
CA VAL A 270 -9.05 4.76 -16.04
C VAL A 270 -8.14 5.95 -15.75
N ARG A 271 -7.91 6.19 -14.46
CA ARG A 271 -6.98 7.20 -13.95
C ARG A 271 -5.86 6.55 -13.17
N GLY A 272 -4.77 7.30 -12.97
CA GLY A 272 -3.70 6.85 -12.10
C GLY A 272 -2.82 7.97 -11.59
N GLN A 273 -2.12 7.70 -10.50
CA GLN A 273 -1.19 8.62 -9.86
C GLN A 273 0.08 7.84 -9.50
N LEU A 274 1.22 8.34 -9.96
CA LEU A 274 2.49 7.88 -9.39
C LEU A 274 2.59 8.41 -7.98
N VAL A 275 3.01 7.56 -7.05
CA VAL A 275 3.12 7.88 -5.62
C VAL A 275 4.53 7.51 -5.19
N HIS A 276 5.21 8.38 -4.45
CA HIS A 276 6.52 8.11 -3.88
C HIS A 276 6.46 6.95 -2.87
N ALA A 277 7.60 6.32 -2.55
CA ALA A 277 7.65 5.25 -1.55
C ALA A 277 7.10 5.65 -0.16
N ASP A 278 7.11 6.94 0.15
CA ASP A 278 6.53 7.55 1.35
C ASP A 278 5.05 7.95 1.21
N GLY A 279 4.37 7.52 0.15
CA GLY A 279 2.94 7.75 -0.01
C GLY A 279 2.56 9.12 -0.59
N THR A 280 3.51 10.04 -0.84
CA THR A 280 3.15 11.34 -1.42
C THR A 280 3.00 11.29 -2.95
N PRO A 281 2.04 12.02 -3.56
CA PRO A 281 1.88 12.06 -5.01
C PRO A 281 3.15 12.55 -5.75
N SER A 282 3.47 11.90 -6.86
CA SER A 282 4.62 12.18 -7.72
C SER A 282 4.18 12.56 -9.14
N GLY A 283 4.41 13.80 -9.54
CA GLY A 283 4.02 14.29 -10.87
C GLY A 283 2.52 14.57 -11.01
N ASN A 284 2.03 14.62 -12.25
CA ASN A 284 0.63 14.94 -12.54
C ASN A 284 -0.23 13.67 -12.55
N LEU A 285 -1.55 13.86 -12.35
CA LEU A 285 -2.56 12.85 -12.63
C LEU A 285 -2.40 12.29 -14.06
N LEU A 286 -2.45 10.96 -14.16
CA LEU A 286 -2.37 10.23 -15.42
C LEU A 286 -3.78 9.92 -15.93
N ALA A 287 -4.07 10.35 -17.15
CA ALA A 287 -5.29 10.01 -17.87
C ALA A 287 -5.02 8.77 -18.73
N ILE A 288 -5.20 7.59 -18.13
CA ILE A 288 -4.77 6.31 -18.70
C ILE A 288 -5.70 5.88 -19.82
N GLU A 289 -6.99 6.02 -19.61
CA GLU A 289 -8.08 5.87 -20.59
C GLU A 289 -8.92 7.17 -20.55
N THR A 290 -9.37 7.66 -21.70
CA THR A 290 -10.17 8.90 -21.79
C THR A 290 -11.21 8.88 -22.92
N LYS A 291 -11.64 7.70 -23.38
CA LYS A 291 -12.57 7.60 -24.50
C LYS A 291 -14.00 7.70 -23.98
N GLY A 292 -14.55 8.91 -23.96
CA GLY A 292 -15.91 9.17 -23.45
C GLY A 292 -17.10 8.62 -24.26
N TYR A 293 -16.95 7.50 -24.97
CA TYR A 293 -18.07 6.73 -25.54
C TYR A 293 -18.03 5.24 -25.16
N ASP A 294 -16.91 4.77 -24.62
CA ASP A 294 -16.72 3.41 -24.13
C ASP A 294 -16.62 3.49 -22.59
N SER A 295 -16.86 2.39 -21.88
CA SER A 295 -16.80 2.36 -20.40
C SER A 295 -15.66 1.45 -19.97
N ALA A 296 -14.59 2.06 -19.44
CA ALA A 296 -13.44 1.36 -18.92
C ALA A 296 -13.68 0.94 -17.46
N ARG A 297 -13.44 -0.33 -17.14
CA ARG A 297 -13.74 -0.95 -15.83
C ARG A 297 -12.66 -1.91 -15.38
N HIS A 298 -12.61 -2.20 -14.09
CA HIS A 298 -11.68 -3.16 -13.50
C HIS A 298 -10.22 -2.87 -13.88
N ALA A 299 -9.77 -1.64 -13.65
CA ALA A 299 -8.38 -1.29 -13.84
C ALA A 299 -7.47 -2.14 -12.92
N ARG A 300 -6.40 -2.69 -13.49
CA ARG A 300 -5.37 -3.44 -12.75
C ARG A 300 -3.98 -3.06 -13.21
N VAL A 301 -3.01 -3.16 -12.30
CA VAL A 301 -1.63 -2.74 -12.56
C VAL A 301 -0.62 -3.74 -12.01
N ALA A 302 0.41 -4.02 -12.80
CA ALA A 302 1.62 -4.69 -12.32
C ALA A 302 2.87 -3.99 -12.85
N ASN A 303 3.98 -4.17 -12.15
CA ASN A 303 5.27 -3.67 -12.55
C ASN A 303 6.07 -4.71 -13.36
N CYS A 304 6.74 -4.23 -14.40
CA CYS A 304 7.79 -4.94 -15.13
C CYS A 304 9.12 -4.23 -14.81
N ASN A 305 9.74 -4.62 -13.70
CA ASN A 305 10.99 -4.03 -13.20
C ASN A 305 12.10 -3.97 -14.26
N PRO A 306 12.23 -4.95 -15.18
CA PRO A 306 13.35 -4.95 -16.13
C PRO A 306 13.21 -3.88 -17.21
N SER A 307 11.98 -3.42 -17.45
CA SER A 307 11.70 -2.28 -18.34
C SER A 307 11.47 -0.97 -17.58
N ASN A 308 11.37 -1.00 -16.25
CA ASN A 308 10.94 0.11 -15.39
C ASN A 308 9.62 0.74 -15.87
N ARG A 309 8.66 -0.13 -16.15
CA ARG A 309 7.33 0.26 -16.59
C ARG A 309 6.28 -0.55 -15.85
N PHE A 310 5.18 0.12 -15.56
CA PHE A 310 3.95 -0.55 -15.21
C PHE A 310 3.18 -0.93 -16.47
N LEU A 311 2.51 -2.08 -16.47
CA LEU A 311 1.43 -2.34 -17.41
C LEU A 311 0.12 -2.12 -16.66
N VAL A 312 -0.73 -1.25 -17.21
CA VAL A 312 -2.10 -1.05 -16.75
C VAL A 312 -3.04 -1.70 -17.75
N VAL A 313 -3.97 -2.52 -17.26
CA VAL A 313 -4.99 -3.21 -18.05
C VAL A 313 -6.38 -2.91 -17.51
N TRP A 314 -7.39 -2.97 -18.36
CA TRP A 314 -8.79 -2.76 -18.00
C TRP A 314 -9.70 -3.51 -18.97
N THR A 315 -10.95 -3.70 -18.57
CA THR A 315 -12.04 -4.13 -19.46
C THR A 315 -12.62 -2.90 -20.14
N GLU A 316 -12.67 -2.90 -21.46
CA GLU A 316 -13.33 -1.85 -22.25
C GLU A 316 -14.68 -2.36 -22.71
N TYR A 317 -15.77 -1.72 -22.29
CA TYR A 317 -17.12 -2.03 -22.73
C TYR A 317 -17.54 -1.10 -23.88
N PHE A 318 -17.96 -1.67 -25.01
CA PHE A 318 -18.35 -0.93 -26.21
C PHE A 318 -19.89 -0.88 -26.38
N PRO A 319 -20.57 0.23 -26.03
CA PRO A 319 -22.03 0.31 -26.13
C PRO A 319 -22.51 0.15 -27.58
N GLY A 320 -23.48 -0.74 -27.81
CA GLY A 320 -24.09 -0.95 -29.13
C GLY A 320 -23.39 -1.98 -30.04
N SER A 321 -22.28 -2.57 -29.59
CA SER A 321 -21.57 -3.66 -30.29
C SER A 321 -22.13 -5.07 -30.02
N GLY A 322 -23.14 -5.20 -29.16
CA GLY A 322 -23.75 -6.49 -28.80
C GLY A 322 -23.05 -7.24 -27.66
N MET A 323 -22.61 -6.52 -26.62
CA MET A 323 -21.85 -7.04 -25.47
C MET A 323 -20.41 -7.45 -25.83
N ALA A 324 -19.72 -6.72 -26.71
CA ALA A 324 -18.27 -6.89 -26.85
C ALA A 324 -17.58 -6.16 -25.70
N GLU A 325 -16.80 -6.90 -24.92
CA GLU A 325 -15.83 -6.38 -23.97
C GLU A 325 -14.47 -6.89 -24.43
N ASP A 326 -13.47 -6.02 -24.48
CA ASP A 326 -12.08 -6.42 -24.75
C ASP A 326 -11.22 -6.07 -23.54
N VAL A 327 -10.13 -6.80 -23.33
CA VAL A 327 -9.08 -6.37 -22.40
C VAL A 327 -8.10 -5.48 -23.15
N LEU A 328 -8.06 -4.21 -22.77
CA LEU A 328 -7.10 -3.24 -23.28
C LEU A 328 -6.01 -2.97 -22.25
N GLY A 329 -4.91 -2.38 -22.70
CA GLY A 329 -3.84 -1.98 -21.81
C GLY A 329 -2.87 -0.99 -22.42
N ARG A 330 -2.07 -0.37 -21.55
CA ARG A 330 -0.94 0.48 -21.96
C ARG A 330 0.16 0.46 -20.91
N ALA A 331 1.40 0.66 -21.36
CA ALA A 331 2.54 0.78 -20.47
C ALA A 331 2.71 2.21 -19.95
N VAL A 332 3.05 2.35 -18.68
CA VAL A 332 3.34 3.62 -17.99
C VAL A 332 4.79 3.61 -17.53
N ASN A 333 5.57 4.62 -17.89
CA ASN A 333 6.95 4.74 -17.41
C ASN A 333 7.00 5.05 -15.91
N ALA A 334 7.71 4.23 -15.14
CA ALA A 334 7.74 4.35 -13.69
C ALA A 334 8.39 5.66 -13.18
N SER A 335 9.32 6.24 -13.95
CA SER A 335 10.03 7.46 -13.53
C SER A 335 9.15 8.71 -13.62
N ASN A 336 8.36 8.84 -14.69
CA ASN A 336 7.77 10.11 -15.10
C ASN A 336 6.32 10.03 -15.60
N GLY A 337 5.71 8.84 -15.58
CA GLY A 337 4.32 8.64 -16.01
C GLY A 337 4.10 8.68 -17.53
N GLY A 338 5.16 8.72 -18.34
CA GLY A 338 5.05 8.70 -19.80
C GLY A 338 4.38 7.42 -20.31
N MET A 339 3.27 7.56 -21.04
CA MET A 339 2.40 6.45 -21.43
C MET A 339 2.60 6.01 -22.89
N SER A 340 2.53 4.71 -23.17
CA SER A 340 2.51 4.12 -24.52
C SER A 340 1.15 4.33 -25.21
N ALA A 341 0.97 3.86 -26.45
CA ALA A 341 -0.38 3.75 -27.01
C ALA A 341 -1.24 2.75 -26.21
N VAL A 342 -2.56 2.94 -26.26
CA VAL A 342 -3.53 1.92 -25.81
C VAL A 342 -3.57 0.82 -26.87
N VAL A 343 -3.42 -0.43 -26.44
CA VAL A 343 -3.41 -1.60 -27.31
C VAL A 343 -4.37 -2.67 -26.79
N PRO A 344 -4.91 -3.52 -27.68
CA PRO A 344 -5.60 -4.73 -27.27
C PRO A 344 -4.61 -5.72 -26.63
N ILE A 345 -4.94 -6.19 -25.42
CA ILE A 345 -4.24 -7.27 -24.74
C ILE A 345 -4.91 -8.61 -25.03
N ALA A 346 -6.24 -8.65 -24.91
CA ALA A 346 -7.06 -9.76 -25.33
C ALA A 346 -8.29 -9.23 -26.06
N THR A 347 -8.48 -9.70 -27.28
CA THR A 347 -9.67 -9.42 -28.10
C THR A 347 -10.16 -10.72 -28.71
N GLY A 348 -11.45 -10.82 -28.94
CA GLY A 348 -12.03 -12.01 -29.53
C GLY A 348 -13.44 -11.79 -30.06
N PRO A 349 -14.04 -12.83 -30.68
CA PRO A 349 -15.45 -12.79 -31.09
C PRO A 349 -16.43 -12.79 -29.90
N GLU A 350 -15.93 -12.91 -28.68
CA GLU A 350 -16.67 -12.98 -27.42
C GLU A 350 -16.20 -11.86 -26.49
N ALA A 351 -16.91 -11.59 -25.40
CA ALA A 351 -16.43 -10.68 -24.35
C ALA A 351 -15.22 -11.28 -23.59
N GLN A 352 -14.17 -10.48 -23.41
CA GLN A 352 -13.06 -10.69 -22.49
C GLN A 352 -13.16 -9.71 -21.33
N ALA A 353 -13.21 -10.24 -20.10
CA ALA A 353 -13.53 -9.46 -18.91
C ALA A 353 -12.69 -9.88 -17.69
N TYR A 354 -12.78 -9.06 -16.64
CA TYR A 354 -12.14 -9.29 -15.33
C TYR A 354 -10.64 -9.58 -15.44
N PRO A 355 -9.85 -8.69 -16.08
CA PRO A 355 -8.43 -8.88 -16.17
C PRO A 355 -7.78 -8.74 -14.79
N GLU A 356 -6.75 -9.54 -14.54
CA GLU A 356 -5.83 -9.41 -13.42
C GLU A 356 -4.41 -9.62 -13.92
N ILE A 357 -3.42 -9.10 -13.22
CA ILE A 357 -2.06 -9.03 -13.75
C ILE A 357 -1.00 -9.36 -12.69
N GLY A 358 -0.04 -10.20 -13.08
CA GLY A 358 1.16 -10.54 -12.31
C GLY A 358 2.42 -9.96 -12.96
N GLY A 359 3.23 -9.28 -12.17
CA GLY A 359 4.44 -8.57 -12.62
C GLY A 359 5.70 -9.42 -12.66
N GLU A 360 6.78 -8.84 -13.19
CA GLU A 360 8.09 -9.46 -13.30
C GLU A 360 9.11 -8.73 -12.41
N SER A 361 9.54 -9.40 -11.34
CA SER A 361 10.49 -8.85 -10.37
C SER A 361 11.91 -9.41 -10.49
N SER A 362 12.13 -10.49 -11.24
CA SER A 362 13.40 -11.22 -11.27
C SER A 362 14.46 -10.69 -12.24
N HIS A 363 14.12 -9.71 -13.09
CA HIS A 363 15.01 -9.21 -14.14
C HIS A 363 15.43 -10.23 -15.18
N ALA A 364 14.65 -11.29 -15.33
CA ALA A 364 14.99 -12.37 -16.24
C ALA A 364 14.43 -12.20 -17.66
N ASP A 365 13.32 -11.47 -17.80
CA ASP A 365 12.75 -11.03 -19.08
C ASP A 365 12.00 -9.70 -18.88
N ASN A 366 11.25 -9.26 -19.87
CA ASN A 366 10.44 -8.04 -19.77
C ASN A 366 8.96 -8.33 -20.02
N GLU A 367 8.49 -9.49 -19.58
CA GLU A 367 7.14 -9.99 -19.82
C GLU A 367 6.34 -10.02 -18.53
N VAL A 368 5.03 -9.84 -18.65
CA VAL A 368 4.08 -9.94 -17.54
C VAL A 368 2.94 -10.86 -17.95
N LEU A 369 2.21 -11.40 -16.97
CA LEU A 369 1.07 -12.28 -17.23
C LEU A 369 -0.23 -11.57 -16.92
N VAL A 370 -1.13 -11.54 -17.90
CA VAL A 370 -2.50 -11.02 -17.75
C VAL A 370 -3.46 -12.19 -17.79
N VAL A 371 -4.20 -12.43 -16.71
CA VAL A 371 -5.23 -13.46 -16.64
C VAL A 371 -6.59 -12.81 -16.83
N TYR A 372 -7.51 -13.46 -17.54
CA TYR A 372 -8.84 -12.91 -17.82
C TYR A 372 -9.84 -14.03 -18.09
N GLN A 373 -11.12 -13.65 -18.09
CA GLN A 373 -12.23 -14.53 -18.39
C GLN A 373 -12.81 -14.23 -19.78
N ALA A 374 -12.98 -15.24 -20.62
CA ALA A 374 -13.87 -15.15 -21.78
C ALA A 374 -15.30 -15.53 -21.33
N LEU A 375 -16.34 -14.78 -21.72
CA LEU A 375 -17.68 -14.92 -21.11
C LEU A 375 -18.69 -15.80 -21.87
N PHE A 376 -18.61 -15.93 -23.20
CA PHE A 376 -19.64 -16.65 -23.98
C PHE A 376 -19.35 -18.14 -24.14
N GLU A 377 -18.11 -18.50 -24.44
CA GLU A 377 -17.57 -19.84 -24.31
C GLU A 377 -16.60 -19.81 -23.12
N PRO A 378 -17.08 -20.06 -21.88
CA PRO A 378 -16.35 -19.58 -20.74
C PRO A 378 -15.00 -20.27 -20.59
N ARG A 379 -13.96 -19.44 -20.48
CA ARG A 379 -12.58 -19.86 -20.34
C ARG A 379 -11.87 -18.96 -19.36
N ILE A 380 -10.97 -19.56 -18.58
CA ILE A 380 -9.93 -18.82 -17.87
C ILE A 380 -8.66 -18.89 -18.73
N GLN A 381 -8.12 -17.73 -19.09
CA GLN A 381 -6.96 -17.62 -19.98
C GLN A 381 -5.85 -16.79 -19.36
N VAL A 382 -4.63 -17.02 -19.82
CA VAL A 382 -3.44 -16.25 -19.47
C VAL A 382 -2.78 -15.77 -20.75
N ALA A 383 -2.62 -14.45 -20.89
CA ALA A 383 -1.84 -13.81 -21.92
C ALA A 383 -0.44 -13.47 -21.39
N GLN A 384 0.59 -13.85 -22.14
CA GLN A 384 1.96 -13.40 -21.92
C GLN A 384 2.17 -12.11 -22.70
N VAL A 385 2.54 -11.03 -22.01
CA VAL A 385 2.61 -9.69 -22.60
C VAL A 385 4.01 -9.11 -22.42
N THR A 386 4.69 -8.79 -23.53
CA THR A 386 5.96 -8.07 -23.50
C THR A 386 5.72 -6.59 -23.18
N VAL A 387 6.43 -6.06 -22.19
CA VAL A 387 6.43 -4.64 -21.81
C VAL A 387 7.83 -4.07 -22.10
N SER A 388 7.97 -3.31 -23.19
CA SER A 388 9.28 -2.87 -23.65
C SER A 388 9.71 -1.51 -23.11
N ALA A 389 10.99 -1.38 -22.75
CA ALA A 389 11.62 -0.08 -22.56
C ALA A 389 11.97 0.61 -23.92
N SER A 390 12.07 -0.16 -25.00
CA SER A 390 12.41 0.35 -26.34
C SER A 390 11.25 1.11 -26.97
N SER A 391 11.53 1.92 -28.00
CA SER A 391 10.49 2.59 -28.80
C SER A 391 10.11 1.74 -30.02
N PRO A 392 8.81 1.53 -30.32
CA PRO A 392 7.66 1.93 -29.49
C PRO A 392 7.56 1.09 -28.21
N PRO A 393 7.18 1.70 -27.06
CA PRO A 393 7.06 1.00 -25.78
C PRO A 393 5.69 0.34 -25.61
N ASP A 394 5.00 0.08 -26.72
CA ASP A 394 3.64 -0.45 -26.72
C ASP A 394 3.66 -1.92 -26.26
N PRO A 395 2.76 -2.32 -25.36
CA PRO A 395 2.65 -3.73 -24.95
C PRO A 395 2.34 -4.64 -26.15
N VAL A 396 2.85 -5.87 -26.10
CA VAL A 396 2.59 -6.87 -27.15
C VAL A 396 2.23 -8.21 -26.51
N THR A 397 1.00 -8.68 -26.74
CA THR A 397 0.63 -10.07 -26.40
C THR A 397 1.33 -11.03 -27.34
N ILE A 398 2.17 -11.90 -26.80
CA ILE A 398 3.01 -12.83 -27.57
C ILE A 398 2.48 -14.27 -27.54
N SER A 399 1.75 -14.65 -26.49
CA SER A 399 1.12 -15.96 -26.38
C SER A 399 -0.13 -15.90 -25.50
N THR A 400 -1.03 -16.88 -25.67
CA THR A 400 -2.21 -17.06 -24.85
C THR A 400 -2.41 -18.54 -24.55
N THR A 401 -2.56 -18.87 -23.27
CA THR A 401 -2.81 -20.23 -22.77
C THR A 401 -4.18 -20.31 -22.13
N THR A 402 -4.94 -21.38 -22.40
CA THR A 402 -6.22 -21.65 -21.72
C THR A 402 -5.97 -22.54 -20.50
N LEU A 403 -6.31 -22.04 -19.31
CA LEU A 403 -6.19 -22.78 -18.04
C LEU A 403 -7.41 -23.65 -17.77
N SER A 404 -8.60 -23.13 -18.09
CA SER A 404 -9.85 -23.84 -17.88
C SER A 404 -10.86 -23.51 -18.97
N THR A 405 -11.74 -24.46 -19.25
CA THR A 405 -12.89 -24.35 -20.15
C THR A 405 -14.20 -24.70 -19.41
N ASN A 406 -14.18 -24.74 -18.07
CA ASN A 406 -15.37 -25.06 -17.30
C ASN A 406 -16.28 -23.82 -17.26
N PRO A 407 -17.57 -23.94 -17.67
CA PRO A 407 -18.49 -22.82 -17.70
C PRO A 407 -18.81 -22.19 -16.33
N ALA A 408 -18.52 -22.92 -15.25
CA ALA A 408 -18.73 -22.44 -13.89
C ALA A 408 -17.55 -21.63 -13.32
N ASP A 409 -16.43 -21.53 -14.05
CA ASP A 409 -15.25 -20.79 -13.60
C ASP A 409 -15.39 -19.30 -13.86
N SER A 410 -15.06 -18.49 -12.86
CA SER A 410 -15.12 -17.03 -12.96
C SER A 410 -14.15 -16.35 -12.00
N ARG A 411 -13.94 -15.04 -12.21
CA ARG A 411 -13.14 -14.16 -11.33
C ARG A 411 -11.73 -14.71 -11.07
N PRO A 412 -10.91 -14.90 -12.11
CA PRO A 412 -9.52 -15.29 -11.90
C PRO A 412 -8.75 -14.20 -11.17
N ARG A 413 -7.74 -14.60 -10.39
CA ARG A 413 -6.74 -13.78 -9.73
C ARG A 413 -5.37 -14.44 -9.89
N ILE A 414 -4.30 -13.66 -9.84
CA ILE A 414 -2.92 -14.12 -10.02
C ILE A 414 -2.01 -13.51 -8.96
N SER A 415 -0.97 -14.22 -8.54
CA SER A 415 0.04 -13.66 -7.63
C SER A 415 0.68 -12.41 -8.22
N LYS A 416 0.94 -11.40 -7.38
CA LYS A 416 1.42 -10.07 -7.81
C LYS A 416 2.78 -10.15 -8.50
N SER A 417 3.56 -11.19 -8.21
CA SER A 417 4.79 -11.54 -8.91
C SER A 417 4.97 -13.05 -9.02
N GLY A 418 5.81 -13.48 -9.97
CA GLY A 418 6.29 -14.86 -10.10
C GLY A 418 7.53 -15.15 -9.24
N GLY A 419 8.02 -14.13 -8.53
CA GLY A 419 9.27 -14.13 -7.78
C GLY A 419 10.50 -14.51 -8.58
N ALA A 420 11.59 -14.83 -7.89
CA ALA A 420 12.87 -15.17 -8.54
C ALA A 420 12.76 -16.38 -9.50
N ALA A 421 11.80 -17.27 -9.25
CA ALA A 421 11.58 -18.45 -10.07
C ALA A 421 10.72 -18.18 -11.32
N GLY A 422 10.04 -17.03 -11.41
CA GLY A 422 9.03 -16.73 -12.43
C GLY A 422 7.92 -17.77 -12.48
N ARG A 423 7.30 -18.06 -11.33
CA ARG A 423 6.18 -19.00 -11.19
C ARG A 423 4.99 -18.29 -10.57
N PHE A 424 3.88 -18.28 -11.29
CA PHE A 424 2.67 -17.58 -10.88
C PHE A 424 1.59 -18.58 -10.50
N LEU A 425 1.02 -18.37 -9.32
CA LEU A 425 -0.16 -19.11 -8.89
C LEU A 425 -1.39 -18.33 -9.34
N VAL A 426 -2.24 -18.98 -10.13
CA VAL A 426 -3.51 -18.44 -10.62
C VAL A 426 -4.63 -19.16 -9.86
N VAL A 427 -5.54 -18.40 -9.26
CA VAL A 427 -6.70 -18.89 -8.50
C VAL A 427 -7.98 -18.29 -9.04
N TRP A 428 -9.11 -19.00 -8.94
CA TRP A 428 -10.41 -18.51 -9.38
C TRP A 428 -11.53 -19.22 -8.63
N SER A 429 -12.73 -18.64 -8.66
CA SER A 429 -13.91 -19.29 -8.11
C SER A 429 -14.55 -20.18 -9.17
N ARG A 430 -14.98 -21.37 -8.77
CA ARG A 430 -15.95 -22.16 -9.55
C ARG A 430 -17.28 -22.12 -8.83
N HIS A 431 -18.39 -22.05 -9.57
CA HIS A 431 -19.73 -22.00 -9.02
C HIS A 431 -20.43 -23.36 -9.11
N TRP A 432 -21.05 -23.79 -8.01
CA TRP A 432 -21.83 -25.00 -7.86
C TRP A 432 -23.27 -24.67 -7.48
N ALA A 433 -24.06 -24.28 -8.48
CA ALA A 433 -25.49 -24.07 -8.25
C ALA A 433 -26.20 -25.36 -7.82
N SER A 434 -26.82 -25.35 -6.64
CA SER A 434 -27.87 -26.29 -6.27
C SER A 434 -29.18 -25.54 -6.06
N SER A 435 -30.32 -26.25 -6.01
CA SER A 435 -31.62 -25.61 -5.75
C SER A 435 -31.77 -25.04 -4.33
N THR A 436 -30.78 -25.26 -3.46
CA THR A 436 -30.88 -24.95 -2.03
C THR A 436 -29.68 -24.20 -1.45
N HIS A 437 -28.55 -24.15 -2.14
CA HIS A 437 -27.30 -23.48 -1.73
C HIS A 437 -26.61 -22.94 -2.98
N ASP A 438 -26.12 -21.71 -2.91
CA ASP A 438 -25.18 -21.08 -3.85
C ASP A 438 -23.78 -21.29 -3.28
N ASP A 439 -22.93 -22.02 -4.00
CA ASP A 439 -21.66 -22.53 -3.46
C ASP A 439 -20.52 -22.24 -4.45
N HIS A 440 -19.41 -21.74 -3.93
CA HIS A 440 -18.18 -21.53 -4.68
C HIS A 440 -17.03 -22.21 -3.97
N ASP A 441 -16.20 -22.92 -4.71
CA ASP A 441 -14.90 -23.42 -4.23
C ASP A 441 -13.76 -22.71 -4.98
N VAL A 442 -12.59 -22.69 -4.32
CA VAL A 442 -11.35 -22.19 -4.89
C VAL A 442 -10.69 -23.23 -5.80
N VAL A 443 -10.48 -22.82 -7.05
CA VAL A 443 -9.76 -23.57 -8.08
C VAL A 443 -8.42 -22.89 -8.35
N ARG A 444 -7.41 -23.68 -8.75
CA ARG A 444 -6.04 -23.18 -8.95
C ARG A 444 -5.31 -23.84 -10.11
N ALA A 445 -4.35 -23.12 -10.71
CA ALA A 445 -3.32 -23.63 -11.60
C ALA A 445 -1.99 -22.91 -11.37
N LEU A 446 -0.88 -23.60 -11.64
CA LEU A 446 0.46 -23.00 -11.58
C LEU A 446 1.00 -22.83 -12.99
N VAL A 447 1.45 -21.62 -13.33
CA VAL A 447 2.11 -21.33 -14.60
C VAL A 447 3.53 -20.82 -14.41
N ASP A 448 4.39 -21.04 -15.40
CA ASP A 448 5.66 -20.34 -15.50
C ASP A 448 5.47 -18.92 -16.06
N ARG A 449 6.55 -18.14 -16.06
CA ARG A 449 6.65 -16.78 -16.63
C ARG A 449 6.19 -16.65 -18.08
N ASN A 450 6.17 -17.73 -18.84
CA ASN A 450 5.70 -17.73 -20.22
C ASN A 450 4.21 -18.12 -20.33
N GLY A 451 3.52 -18.29 -19.21
CA GLY A 451 2.14 -18.77 -19.17
C GLY A 451 2.01 -20.27 -19.48
N ASN A 452 3.09 -21.06 -19.43
CA ASN A 452 2.99 -22.52 -19.58
C ASN A 452 2.57 -23.16 -18.25
N ILE A 453 1.67 -24.14 -18.33
CA ILE A 453 1.18 -24.86 -17.16
C ILE A 453 2.29 -25.75 -16.57
N ILE A 454 2.68 -25.48 -15.32
CA ILE A 454 3.58 -26.33 -14.50
C ILE A 454 2.76 -27.37 -13.74
N SER A 455 1.68 -26.94 -13.09
CA SER A 455 0.71 -27.79 -12.40
C SER A 455 -0.67 -27.46 -12.93
N GLY A 456 -1.35 -28.47 -13.46
CA GLY A 456 -2.71 -28.32 -13.99
C GLY A 456 -3.73 -27.97 -12.93
N VAL A 457 -4.98 -27.82 -13.40
CA VAL A 457 -6.14 -27.45 -12.57
C VAL A 457 -6.29 -28.40 -11.39
N GLY A 458 -6.37 -27.82 -10.20
CA GLY A 458 -6.68 -28.52 -8.95
C GLY A 458 -7.64 -27.72 -8.09
N PHE A 459 -8.07 -28.33 -6.99
CA PHE A 459 -8.99 -27.73 -6.04
C PHE A 459 -8.40 -27.77 -4.64
N TRP A 460 -8.84 -26.84 -3.81
CA TRP A 460 -8.65 -26.88 -2.38
C TRP A 460 -10.03 -26.89 -1.71
N ASN A 461 -10.67 -28.06 -1.70
CA ASN A 461 -12.06 -28.20 -1.25
C ASN A 461 -12.24 -27.88 0.24
N THR A 462 -13.35 -27.21 0.52
CA THR A 462 -13.98 -27.14 1.84
C THR A 462 -15.44 -27.57 1.69
N PRO A 463 -15.77 -28.85 1.93
CA PRO A 463 -17.12 -29.33 1.63
C PRO A 463 -18.23 -28.54 2.34
N GLY A 464 -19.15 -27.96 1.55
CA GLY A 464 -20.41 -27.40 2.02
C GLY A 464 -20.33 -25.98 2.57
N ARG A 465 -19.33 -25.19 2.17
CA ARG A 465 -19.20 -23.78 2.50
C ARG A 465 -18.85 -23.00 1.25
N ASP A 466 -19.46 -21.82 1.13
CA ASP A 466 -19.27 -20.95 -0.01
C ASP A 466 -18.02 -20.08 0.18
N GLU A 467 -17.05 -20.24 -0.72
CA GLU A 467 -15.78 -19.54 -0.77
C GLU A 467 -15.66 -18.63 -2.00
N ARG A 468 -15.60 -17.31 -1.78
CA ARG A 468 -15.51 -16.34 -2.90
C ARG A 468 -14.29 -15.45 -2.80
N ASN A 469 -14.09 -14.71 -3.90
CA ASN A 469 -13.06 -13.70 -4.06
C ASN A 469 -11.64 -14.16 -3.66
N PRO A 470 -11.16 -15.32 -4.16
CA PRO A 470 -9.87 -15.86 -3.75
C PRO A 470 -8.71 -14.99 -4.24
N VAL A 471 -7.78 -14.64 -3.35
CA VAL A 471 -6.53 -13.93 -3.65
C VAL A 471 -5.32 -14.74 -3.27
N VAL A 472 -4.21 -14.50 -3.96
CA VAL A 472 -2.97 -15.23 -3.72
C VAL A 472 -1.78 -14.33 -3.93
N ASP A 473 -0.76 -14.47 -3.08
CA ASP A 473 0.54 -13.84 -3.32
C ASP A 473 1.68 -14.66 -2.70
N GLY A 474 2.93 -14.44 -3.14
CA GLY A 474 4.07 -15.21 -2.66
C GLY A 474 5.40 -15.01 -3.41
N ASP A 475 6.37 -15.87 -3.10
CA ASP A 475 7.76 -15.79 -3.57
C ASP A 475 8.04 -16.64 -4.85
N GLY A 476 7.01 -17.26 -5.41
CA GLY A 476 7.14 -18.18 -6.55
C GLY A 476 7.48 -19.64 -6.16
N GLN A 477 7.67 -19.95 -4.88
CA GLN A 477 7.75 -21.31 -4.32
C GLN A 477 6.72 -21.56 -3.22
N ARG A 478 6.40 -20.52 -2.46
CA ARG A 478 5.49 -20.45 -1.33
C ARG A 478 4.55 -19.27 -1.52
N TRP A 479 3.28 -19.50 -1.22
CA TRP A 479 2.22 -18.53 -1.32
C TRP A 479 1.30 -18.62 -0.11
N ILE A 480 0.58 -17.54 0.16
CA ILE A 480 -0.65 -17.59 0.95
C ILE A 480 -1.82 -17.38 -0.02
N LEU A 481 -2.85 -18.21 0.15
CA LEU A 481 -4.17 -18.04 -0.43
C LEU A 481 -5.09 -17.47 0.67
N ALA A 482 -5.88 -16.44 0.35
CA ALA A 482 -6.96 -15.96 1.19
C ALA A 482 -8.27 -15.86 0.37
N TYR A 483 -9.42 -16.01 1.03
CA TYR A 483 -10.75 -15.93 0.42
C TYR A 483 -11.77 -15.58 1.50
N ASP A 484 -12.90 -15.01 1.11
CA ASP A 484 -14.05 -14.91 2.02
C ASP A 484 -14.79 -16.25 2.06
N ARG A 485 -15.33 -16.59 3.22
CA ARG A 485 -15.78 -17.96 3.53
C ARG A 485 -17.00 -17.93 4.43
N ALA A 486 -18.11 -18.49 3.95
CA ALA A 486 -19.37 -18.50 4.69
C ALA A 486 -19.28 -19.27 6.03
N VAL A 487 -19.76 -18.66 7.11
CA VAL A 487 -19.70 -19.17 8.48
C VAL A 487 -21.09 -19.23 9.10
N GLY A 488 -21.54 -20.45 9.45
CA GLY A 488 -22.86 -20.63 10.05
C GLY A 488 -23.99 -20.45 9.03
N SER A 489 -24.36 -19.20 8.76
CA SER A 489 -25.30 -18.81 7.71
C SER A 489 -24.58 -18.44 6.40
N GLU A 490 -25.28 -18.45 5.25
CA GLU A 490 -24.68 -18.04 3.96
C GLU A 490 -24.42 -16.52 3.86
N SER A 491 -24.96 -15.73 4.79
CA SER A 491 -24.83 -14.26 4.82
C SER A 491 -23.75 -13.75 5.78
N ASP A 492 -23.15 -14.63 6.57
CA ASP A 492 -22.09 -14.32 7.52
C ASP A 492 -20.80 -14.90 6.94
N ARG A 493 -19.77 -14.08 6.73
CA ARG A 493 -18.51 -14.49 6.11
C ARG A 493 -17.33 -14.01 6.93
N ASP A 494 -16.37 -14.92 7.06
CA ASP A 494 -15.06 -14.63 7.61
C ASP A 494 -14.01 -14.69 6.50
N ILE A 495 -12.83 -14.12 6.75
CA ILE A 495 -11.66 -14.38 5.90
C ILE A 495 -11.00 -15.71 6.29
N ALA A 496 -10.76 -16.58 5.32
CA ALA A 496 -9.99 -17.80 5.50
C ALA A 496 -8.65 -17.75 4.76
N THR A 497 -7.62 -18.34 5.34
CA THR A 497 -6.28 -18.41 4.75
C THR A 497 -5.73 -19.84 4.69
N ARG A 498 -4.84 -20.09 3.71
CA ARG A 498 -4.06 -21.32 3.58
C ARG A 498 -2.66 -21.03 3.08
N THR A 499 -1.66 -21.66 3.68
CA THR A 499 -0.33 -21.70 3.07
C THR A 499 -0.32 -22.67 1.87
N VAL A 500 0.43 -22.33 0.84
CA VAL A 500 0.61 -23.13 -0.36
C VAL A 500 2.09 -23.21 -0.67
N HIS A 501 2.61 -24.41 -0.95
CA HIS A 501 4.01 -24.57 -1.35
C HIS A 501 4.15 -25.57 -2.48
N LEU A 502 5.17 -25.35 -3.31
CA LEU A 502 5.53 -26.22 -4.41
C LEU A 502 6.62 -27.21 -3.99
N SER A 503 6.38 -28.50 -4.27
CA SER A 503 7.43 -29.52 -4.22
C SER A 503 7.45 -30.28 -5.55
N ALA A 504 8.59 -30.26 -6.22
CA ALA A 504 8.74 -30.64 -7.64
C ALA A 504 7.74 -29.88 -8.54
N THR A 505 6.68 -30.55 -8.98
CA THR A 505 5.61 -29.99 -9.81
C THR A 505 4.23 -30.07 -9.14
N THR A 506 4.18 -30.47 -7.87
CA THR A 506 2.94 -30.64 -7.11
C THR A 506 2.85 -29.54 -6.07
N LEU A 507 1.71 -28.87 -6.05
CA LEU A 507 1.38 -27.86 -5.06
C LEU A 507 0.62 -28.49 -3.89
N TYR A 508 1.14 -28.28 -2.69
CA TYR A 508 0.59 -28.71 -1.41
C TYR A 508 0.01 -27.50 -0.67
N SER A 509 -1.03 -27.71 0.12
CA SER A 509 -1.60 -26.67 1.00
C SER A 509 -1.54 -27.10 2.46
N GLY A 510 -1.40 -26.10 3.35
CA GLY A 510 -1.57 -26.25 4.78
C GLY A 510 -3.04 -26.40 5.19
N PRO A 511 -3.31 -26.47 6.51
CA PRO A 511 -4.67 -26.37 7.03
C PRO A 511 -5.32 -25.02 6.67
N GLU A 512 -6.65 -24.99 6.72
CA GLU A 512 -7.42 -23.75 6.66
C GLU A 512 -7.40 -23.07 8.03
N ASN A 513 -7.12 -21.77 8.04
CA ASN A 513 -7.28 -20.91 9.20
C ASN A 513 -8.41 -19.93 8.90
N VAL A 514 -9.43 -19.91 9.76
CA VAL A 514 -10.54 -18.95 9.66
C VAL A 514 -10.24 -17.81 10.62
N LEU A 515 -10.15 -16.60 10.09
CA LEU A 515 -9.87 -15.37 10.80
C LEU A 515 -11.20 -14.70 11.13
N ALA A 516 -11.93 -15.25 12.11
CA ALA A 516 -13.18 -14.67 12.59
C ALA A 516 -12.87 -13.56 13.59
N LEU A 517 -13.29 -12.32 13.31
CA LEU A 517 -12.96 -11.16 14.16
C LEU A 517 -14.16 -10.60 14.93
N GLY A 518 -15.37 -11.11 14.67
CA GLY A 518 -16.58 -10.68 15.37
C GLY A 518 -17.67 -11.74 15.39
N THR A 519 -18.83 -11.37 15.93
CA THR A 519 -20.08 -12.08 15.70
C THR A 519 -21.04 -11.06 15.10
N ASP A 520 -21.51 -11.29 13.87
CA ASP A 520 -22.40 -10.42 13.08
C ASP A 520 -21.70 -9.42 12.11
N ASP A 521 -20.41 -9.59 11.83
CA ASP A 521 -19.63 -8.81 10.85
C ASP A 521 -19.33 -9.66 9.60
N ASP A 522 -19.40 -9.07 8.39
CA ASP A 522 -19.22 -9.77 7.11
C ASP A 522 -17.89 -9.36 6.46
N GLU A 523 -16.82 -10.07 6.81
CA GLU A 523 -15.48 -9.81 6.29
C GLU A 523 -15.30 -10.38 4.87
N GLN A 524 -14.97 -9.49 3.93
CA GLN A 524 -15.00 -9.76 2.50
C GLN A 524 -13.85 -9.11 1.73
N ARG A 525 -13.69 -9.52 0.47
CA ARG A 525 -12.78 -8.90 -0.50
C ARG A 525 -11.32 -8.82 0.00
N PRO A 526 -10.70 -9.95 0.35
CA PRO A 526 -9.32 -9.94 0.84
C PRO A 526 -8.34 -9.44 -0.23
N ALA A 527 -7.25 -8.82 0.23
CA ALA A 527 -6.08 -8.44 -0.54
C ALA A 527 -4.81 -8.90 0.18
N LEU A 528 -3.84 -9.43 -0.58
CA LEU A 528 -2.59 -9.97 -0.04
C LEU A 528 -1.38 -9.26 -0.67
N GLY A 529 -0.36 -9.04 0.16
CA GLY A 529 0.98 -8.63 -0.30
C GLY A 529 2.08 -9.39 0.42
N TYR A 530 3.01 -9.99 -0.32
CA TYR A 530 4.18 -10.65 0.22
C TYR A 530 5.32 -9.66 0.50
N THR A 531 5.72 -9.53 1.77
CA THR A 531 6.68 -8.50 2.22
C THR A 531 8.15 -8.95 2.10
N GLY A 532 8.42 -10.15 1.60
CA GLY A 532 9.77 -10.73 1.59
C GLY A 532 10.11 -11.53 2.85
N SER A 533 9.63 -11.12 4.02
CA SER A 533 9.79 -11.88 5.27
C SER A 533 8.47 -12.44 5.84
N GLY A 534 7.33 -11.87 5.44
CA GLY A 534 5.99 -12.30 5.83
C GLY A 534 4.95 -11.90 4.79
N TYR A 535 3.70 -11.71 5.24
CA TYR A 535 2.60 -11.28 4.40
C TYR A 535 1.76 -10.23 5.14
N VAL A 536 1.13 -9.34 4.39
CA VAL A 536 0.06 -8.47 4.87
C VAL A 536 -1.23 -8.90 4.19
N LEU A 537 -2.27 -9.07 4.99
CA LEU A 537 -3.64 -9.30 4.55
C LEU A 537 -4.46 -8.05 4.89
N ALA A 538 -5.23 -7.55 3.93
CA ALA A 538 -6.26 -6.55 4.17
C ALA A 538 -7.62 -7.05 3.69
N TRP A 539 -8.70 -6.58 4.29
CA TRP A 539 -10.06 -6.94 3.92
C TRP A 539 -11.03 -5.79 4.22
N MET A 540 -12.18 -5.86 3.58
CA MET A 540 -13.34 -5.03 3.88
C MET A 540 -14.15 -5.73 4.97
N ASP A 541 -14.57 -4.99 5.97
CA ASP A 541 -15.42 -5.46 7.05
C ASP A 541 -16.77 -4.74 6.96
N ALA A 542 -17.86 -5.49 6.83
CA ALA A 542 -19.19 -4.93 6.64
C ALA A 542 -20.13 -5.38 7.77
N GLU A 543 -20.54 -4.44 8.61
CA GLU A 543 -21.43 -4.71 9.75
C GLU A 543 -22.84 -5.12 9.28
N ALA A 544 -23.43 -6.17 9.88
CA ALA A 544 -24.76 -6.64 9.49
C ALA A 544 -25.88 -5.60 9.77
N PHE A 545 -26.83 -5.52 8.84
CA PHE A 545 -28.01 -4.64 8.90
C PHE A 545 -28.77 -4.73 10.24
N GLY A 546 -28.65 -3.73 11.14
CA GLY A 546 -29.48 -3.73 12.35
C GLY A 546 -29.43 -2.55 13.34
N ALA A 547 -28.38 -1.73 13.39
CA ALA A 547 -28.19 -0.84 14.54
C ALA A 547 -27.70 0.59 14.23
N GLY A 548 -28.16 1.23 13.16
CA GLY A 548 -28.11 2.71 13.03
C GLY A 548 -26.71 3.34 12.96
N PHE A 549 -25.67 2.56 12.73
CA PHE A 549 -24.36 2.98 12.24
C PHE A 549 -24.16 2.32 10.87
N HIS A 550 -23.83 3.13 9.87
CA HIS A 550 -23.55 2.73 8.50
C HIS A 550 -22.03 2.77 8.32
N GLY A 551 -21.48 1.88 7.50
CA GLY A 551 -20.04 1.84 7.21
C GLY A 551 -19.57 0.41 6.94
N SER A 552 -18.94 0.20 5.79
CA SER A 552 -17.89 -0.81 5.66
C SER A 552 -16.55 -0.19 6.03
N ASP A 553 -15.68 -0.94 6.69
CA ASP A 553 -14.35 -0.50 7.11
C ASP A 553 -13.27 -1.33 6.41
N VAL A 554 -12.05 -0.80 6.34
CA VAL A 554 -10.90 -1.58 5.84
C VAL A 554 -9.98 -1.89 7.00
N TYR A 555 -9.65 -3.16 7.15
CA TYR A 555 -8.70 -3.67 8.13
C TYR A 555 -7.53 -4.36 7.45
N ALA A 556 -6.43 -4.50 8.18
CA ALA A 556 -5.26 -5.24 7.78
C ALA A 556 -4.56 -5.91 8.96
N ALA A 557 -3.80 -6.98 8.69
CA ALA A 557 -2.98 -7.64 9.68
C ALA A 557 -1.79 -8.38 9.04
N PRO A 558 -0.67 -8.54 9.76
CA PRO A 558 0.42 -9.40 9.33
C PRO A 558 0.03 -10.88 9.48
N LEU A 559 0.46 -11.72 8.53
CA LEU A 559 0.33 -13.18 8.60
C LEU A 559 1.68 -13.87 8.78
N ASP A 560 1.67 -14.95 9.55
CA ASP A 560 2.82 -15.85 9.69
C ASP A 560 3.02 -16.60 8.36
N PRO A 561 4.21 -16.53 7.74
CA PRO A 561 4.46 -17.13 6.44
C PRO A 561 4.47 -18.67 6.45
N SER A 562 4.56 -19.30 7.63
CA SER A 562 4.63 -20.75 7.80
C SER A 562 3.29 -21.39 8.14
N THR A 563 2.44 -20.70 8.90
CA THR A 563 1.11 -21.20 9.28
C THR A 563 -0.03 -20.54 8.50
N GLY A 564 0.14 -19.30 8.05
CA GLY A 564 -0.92 -18.48 7.46
C GLY A 564 -1.86 -17.84 8.48
N GLU A 565 -1.57 -17.99 9.78
CA GLU A 565 -2.34 -17.39 10.88
C GLU A 565 -1.93 -15.93 11.09
N LEU A 566 -2.75 -15.17 11.83
CA LEU A 566 -2.40 -13.81 12.25
C LEU A 566 -1.12 -13.83 13.11
N ALA A 567 -0.13 -13.04 12.72
CA ALA A 567 1.16 -12.91 13.42
C ALA A 567 1.24 -11.65 14.30
N GLY A 568 0.15 -10.92 14.46
CA GLY A 568 0.06 -9.68 15.22
C GLY A 568 -1.39 -9.24 15.40
N SER A 569 -1.60 -8.07 15.99
CA SER A 569 -2.94 -7.54 16.20
C SER A 569 -3.56 -7.04 14.90
N LEU A 570 -4.88 -6.96 14.91
CA LEU A 570 -5.70 -6.32 13.91
C LEU A 570 -5.37 -4.82 13.79
N LEU A 571 -5.34 -4.31 12.55
CA LEU A 571 -5.09 -2.91 12.25
C LEU A 571 -6.20 -2.36 11.35
N GLY A 572 -7.11 -1.55 11.89
CA GLY A 572 -8.04 -0.73 11.10
C GLY A 572 -7.31 0.31 10.24
N VAL A 573 -7.27 0.06 8.94
CA VAL A 573 -6.67 0.92 7.92
C VAL A 573 -7.51 2.19 7.81
N SER A 574 -8.80 2.02 7.51
CA SER A 574 -9.80 3.08 7.48
C SER A 574 -11.03 2.61 8.25
N THR A 575 -11.37 3.33 9.33
CA THR A 575 -12.49 3.00 10.22
C THR A 575 -13.45 4.19 10.32
N SER A 576 -13.97 4.63 9.18
CA SER A 576 -14.71 5.88 9.08
C SER A 576 -16.14 5.71 9.54
N VAL A 577 -16.67 6.68 10.27
CA VAL A 577 -18.07 6.67 10.73
C VAL A 577 -19.00 7.51 9.83
N SER A 578 -18.49 7.95 8.69
CA SER A 578 -19.20 8.83 7.75
C SER A 578 -18.96 8.47 6.28
N SER A 579 -18.35 7.31 6.04
CA SER A 579 -18.08 6.79 4.71
C SER A 579 -17.97 5.27 4.75
N ASP A 580 -18.36 4.64 3.65
CA ASP A 580 -18.13 3.23 3.35
C ASP A 580 -16.73 3.06 2.75
N GLU A 581 -15.94 2.17 3.32
CA GLU A 581 -14.57 1.88 2.93
C GLU A 581 -14.48 0.48 2.34
N GLY A 582 -13.91 0.35 1.14
CA GLY A 582 -13.93 -0.93 0.43
C GLY A 582 -12.83 -1.12 -0.61
N PHE A 583 -12.88 -2.29 -1.24
CA PHE A 583 -11.97 -2.69 -2.33
C PHE A 583 -10.47 -2.47 -2.02
N PRO A 584 -9.95 -3.03 -0.91
CA PRO A 584 -8.54 -2.87 -0.60
C PRO A 584 -7.65 -3.51 -1.67
N SER A 585 -6.52 -2.88 -1.98
CA SER A 585 -5.41 -3.46 -2.73
C SER A 585 -4.08 -3.14 -2.07
N ILE A 586 -3.12 -4.05 -2.20
CA ILE A 586 -1.81 -3.97 -1.55
C ILE A 586 -0.70 -4.09 -2.59
N ALA A 587 0.31 -3.24 -2.48
CA ALA A 587 1.61 -3.42 -3.12
C ALA A 587 2.73 -3.30 -2.11
N THR A 588 3.58 -4.32 -2.05
CA THR A 588 4.81 -4.33 -1.26
C THR A 588 5.99 -3.83 -2.10
N GLN A 589 6.97 -3.16 -1.49
CA GLN A 589 8.12 -2.59 -2.21
C GLN A 589 8.98 -3.60 -2.99
N PHE A 590 8.91 -4.89 -2.69
CA PHE A 590 9.75 -5.90 -3.35
C PHE A 590 8.97 -7.14 -3.80
N GLY A 591 7.73 -6.97 -4.26
CA GLY A 591 6.81 -8.06 -4.61
C GLY A 591 7.49 -9.30 -5.24
N GLY A 592 7.31 -10.46 -4.61
CA GLY A 592 7.88 -11.74 -5.02
C GLY A 592 9.39 -11.94 -4.78
N GLY A 593 10.13 -10.98 -4.22
CA GLY A 593 11.51 -11.18 -3.80
C GLY A 593 12.30 -9.89 -3.51
N GLY A 594 12.95 -9.84 -2.35
CA GLY A 594 13.77 -8.74 -1.86
C GLY A 594 13.69 -8.65 -0.33
N SER A 595 14.54 -7.85 0.29
CA SER A 595 14.44 -7.55 1.72
C SER A 595 13.84 -6.15 1.88
N GLY A 596 12.60 -6.08 2.35
CA GLY A 596 11.96 -4.82 2.74
C GLY A 596 10.46 -5.03 2.87
N ASP A 597 9.91 -4.66 4.02
CA ASP A 597 8.58 -5.09 4.42
C ASP A 597 7.51 -3.99 4.34
N ASP A 598 7.84 -2.86 3.70
CA ASP A 598 6.90 -1.76 3.55
C ASP A 598 5.90 -2.05 2.42
N ALA A 599 4.63 -1.73 2.67
CA ALA A 599 3.57 -1.82 1.69
C ALA A 599 2.77 -0.53 1.62
N LEU A 600 2.10 -0.29 0.49
CA LEU A 600 1.03 0.67 0.37
C LEU A 600 -0.29 -0.10 0.24
N ILE A 601 -1.20 0.14 1.17
CA ILE A 601 -2.59 -0.29 1.12
C ILE A 601 -3.38 0.88 0.54
N VAL A 602 -4.18 0.61 -0.49
CA VAL A 602 -5.10 1.58 -1.10
C VAL A 602 -6.51 1.05 -1.01
N TRP A 603 -7.49 1.95 -0.89
CA TRP A 603 -8.90 1.58 -0.78
C TRP A 603 -9.79 2.69 -1.36
N GLU A 604 -11.03 2.33 -1.62
CA GLU A 604 -12.10 3.24 -1.98
C GLU A 604 -12.81 3.72 -0.71
N SER A 605 -13.03 5.03 -0.59
CA SER A 605 -13.80 5.67 0.47
C SER A 605 -14.99 6.39 -0.17
N LEU A 606 -16.20 6.03 0.24
CA LEU A 606 -17.45 6.54 -0.31
C LEU A 606 -18.27 7.23 0.79
N PRO A 607 -18.39 8.56 0.79
CA PRO A 607 -19.15 9.28 1.82
C PRO A 607 -20.63 8.88 1.88
N ASP A 608 -21.20 8.72 3.08
CA ASP A 608 -22.60 8.27 3.28
C ASP A 608 -23.65 9.16 2.60
N ASP A 609 -23.32 10.44 2.41
CA ASP A 609 -24.21 11.46 1.85
C ASP A 609 -23.89 11.85 0.40
N SER A 610 -22.97 11.13 -0.25
CA SER A 610 -22.50 11.43 -1.61
C SER A 610 -22.25 10.17 -2.44
N TYR A 611 -22.20 10.35 -3.76
CA TYR A 611 -21.64 9.34 -4.67
C TYR A 611 -20.19 9.69 -5.08
N ASP A 612 -19.62 10.74 -4.49
CA ASP A 612 -18.28 11.21 -4.84
C ASP A 612 -17.21 10.37 -4.12
N GLY A 613 -17.07 9.11 -4.52
CA GLY A 613 -16.01 8.21 -4.04
C GLY A 613 -14.61 8.79 -4.26
N SER A 614 -13.67 8.39 -3.40
CA SER A 614 -12.27 8.81 -3.44
C SER A 614 -11.33 7.64 -3.12
N ILE A 615 -10.06 7.77 -3.53
CA ILE A 615 -9.03 6.77 -3.24
C ILE A 615 -8.16 7.20 -2.06
N GLY A 616 -8.29 6.45 -0.96
CA GLY A 616 -7.43 6.54 0.22
C GLY A 616 -6.18 5.68 0.09
N ALA A 617 -5.14 6.01 0.86
CA ALA A 617 -3.96 5.17 0.97
C ALA A 617 -3.30 5.26 2.35
N GLN A 618 -2.62 4.19 2.73
CA GLN A 618 -1.91 4.08 4.00
C GLN A 618 -0.71 3.15 3.84
N ARG A 619 0.40 3.48 4.50
CA ARG A 619 1.57 2.61 4.47
C ARG A 619 1.49 1.62 5.61
N PHE A 620 1.99 0.43 5.34
CA PHE A 620 2.23 -0.60 6.32
C PHE A 620 3.73 -0.72 6.50
N GLU A 621 4.21 -0.66 7.75
CA GLU A 621 5.64 -0.70 8.07
C GLU A 621 6.06 -2.00 8.75
N THR A 622 7.35 -2.30 8.62
CA THR A 622 7.97 -3.51 9.18
C THR A 622 7.81 -3.57 10.71
N GLY A 623 7.15 -4.61 11.23
CA GLY A 623 6.87 -4.80 12.67
C GLY A 623 5.40 -4.97 13.02
N GLY A 624 4.51 -4.99 12.01
CA GLY A 624 3.07 -5.12 12.21
C GLY A 624 2.38 -3.81 12.57
N GLY A 625 3.07 -2.67 12.40
CA GLY A 625 2.50 -1.34 12.60
C GLY A 625 2.05 -0.73 11.28
N LEU A 626 0.91 -0.02 11.29
CA LEU A 626 0.58 0.92 10.23
C LEU A 626 1.42 2.19 10.41
N SER A 627 1.97 2.73 9.32
CA SER A 627 2.65 4.03 9.34
C SER A 627 1.97 5.00 8.39
N ASP A 628 1.45 6.08 8.98
CA ASP A 628 0.29 6.72 8.39
C ASP A 628 0.58 8.11 7.85
N ALA A 629 1.86 8.44 7.73
CA ALA A 629 2.32 9.77 7.38
C ALA A 629 3.52 9.78 6.41
N GLY A 630 3.91 8.61 5.88
CA GLY A 630 5.08 8.44 5.00
C GLY A 630 6.36 8.00 5.74
N GLY A 631 7.43 7.70 5.00
CA GLY A 631 8.80 7.51 5.52
C GLY A 631 9.26 6.06 5.84
N GLU A 632 10.43 5.63 5.35
CA GLU A 632 11.08 4.37 5.78
C GLU A 632 11.70 4.52 7.18
N ARG A 633 11.44 3.58 8.10
CA ARG A 633 12.15 3.52 9.40
C ARG A 633 13.65 3.27 9.12
N PRO A 634 14.58 4.15 9.53
CA PRO A 634 15.99 3.85 9.40
C PRO A 634 16.30 2.58 10.19
N ALA A 635 17.07 1.66 9.61
CA ALA A 635 17.56 0.49 10.34
C ALA A 635 18.15 0.92 11.70
N PRO A 636 17.84 0.23 12.81
CA PRO A 636 18.27 0.66 14.13
C PRO A 636 19.78 0.84 14.15
N SER A 637 20.23 2.09 14.31
CA SER A 637 21.65 2.39 14.44
C SER A 637 22.13 1.72 15.72
N ARG A 638 22.94 0.66 15.59
CA ARG A 638 23.67 0.04 16.70
C ARG A 638 24.77 0.98 17.19
N THR A 639 24.39 2.11 17.76
CA THR A 639 25.27 2.99 18.52
C THR A 639 24.44 3.61 19.62
N TRP A 640 24.41 2.89 20.75
CA TRP A 640 24.03 3.42 22.06
C TRP A 640 25.21 4.16 22.66
#